data_AF-A0A3E0PCK7-F1
#
_entry.id   AF-A0A3E0PCK7-F1
#
_cell.length_a   1.000
_cell.length_b   1.000
_cell.length_c   1.000
_cell.angle_alpha   90.00
_cell.angle_beta   90.00
_cell.angle_gamma   90.00
#
_symmetry.space_group_name_H-M   'P 1'
#
loop_
_entity.id
_entity.type
_entity.pdbx_description
1 polymer ?
#
loop_
_entity_poly.entity_id
_entity_poly.type
_entity_poly.pdbx_seq_one_letter_code
_entity_poly.pdbx_strand_id
1 'polypeptide(L)'
;MVKVYICATILLLAVCAFAQPDKEAPPQIASSNQSAADPTSAETVKVGKLDVPAEKLRPVNVPLIAPDSGIIIDGKVDEELWQTAAVFKDFYQTSPGDNIAPSKPTVVLMMYDEKHLYIAFKCWDEPGKVRATVAKRDNVFGEDNVRIWLDTYNDQRRAYILGFNPLGIQQDGIFTEGQGADFSIDIVMESKGVVLDWGWSVEVKIPFKSLRYTAGEGKLWGFNAARNIDRLNDEFDAWMPDDRNVSGFLIKHGKISGLNSIKAERTLEIVPSVTLSQTSGKKRTIPLSVAASDRFHPIFNPTGITDPGRFVHEPVKYDLGLNLKYTITSNITLDAAINPDFAEIEADAPVVTANQRFPIFFQEKRPFFLEGAEIFQSPLQPFYSRTIVDPDIATKLTGKIGKNSFGFLVASDNAPGNFSEDERNDPDPNFRPSDEFLDKNAYFAVLRLKRDVGKEHNVGFFGTARVFPRNRNFTGGFDGTFKLNSKTVMKFQALGTHSRKYFYDPFENERNYRTGNGLGYFVSVDYSTDRHGYYLEAIGRSRDYRADAGFTRRTNTNTFFGANRFSTKSRPDAPIIRLNSNQFARISLDWKGRKQSGVAGANVNLSMQGNMFLYTEAGYGFEKIYEDEFGPARVPGERRGAFFGEPQRAAHQFFWVGNFNKTFNKQISGYMFIGSIWNALDFDFGAGPVFGRVSPPYLQFLDLYFEDPDTAGDIPPIDPGKGHQFDFEAGVNYKPVDPLQISFNYTKSKLTRNDSNRDAYDTNIFSLRSTYQFTRFIFSRVRWDYDTLSRRAAGQMLFGWNPNPGTAFYVGYNDTFTYNGFSPLTGQFEPRFERNSRTFFIRASYLFRKSF
;
A
#
# COMPACT_ATOMS: atom_id res chain seq x y z
N MET A 1 2.73 14.51 41.44
CA MET A 1 1.66 15.32 40.81
C MET A 1 2.08 16.76 40.42
N VAL A 2 3.37 17.15 40.45
CA VAL A 2 3.83 18.51 40.04
C VAL A 2 4.86 18.49 38.88
N LYS A 3 5.13 17.33 38.26
CA LYS A 3 6.00 17.21 37.07
C LYS A 3 5.28 16.86 35.76
N VAL A 4 3.95 16.85 35.75
CA VAL A 4 3.11 16.52 34.57
C VAL A 4 2.51 17.77 33.90
N TYR A 5 2.55 18.93 34.56
CA TYR A 5 1.98 20.17 34.03
C TYR A 5 2.88 20.87 32.99
N ILE A 6 4.21 20.67 33.00
CA ILE A 6 5.11 21.44 32.13
C ILE A 6 5.00 21.03 30.64
N CYS A 7 4.68 19.78 30.31
CA CYS A 7 4.45 19.37 28.91
C CYS A 7 3.04 19.71 28.38
N ALA A 8 2.03 19.78 29.25
CA ALA A 8 0.67 20.15 28.85
C ALA A 8 0.52 21.68 28.67
N THR A 9 1.28 22.48 29.41
CA THR A 9 1.27 23.95 29.30
C THR A 9 2.01 24.46 28.06
N ILE A 10 2.96 23.69 27.48
CA ILE A 10 3.64 24.06 26.22
C ILE A 10 2.73 23.82 25.00
N LEU A 11 1.80 22.87 25.05
CA LEU A 11 0.84 22.63 23.96
C LEU A 11 -0.38 23.57 24.02
N LEU A 12 -0.74 24.10 25.20
CA LEU A 12 -1.85 25.05 25.36
C LEU A 12 -1.44 26.53 25.23
N LEU A 13 -0.17 26.89 25.45
CA LEU A 13 0.33 28.26 25.22
C LEU A 13 0.67 28.57 23.75
N ALA A 14 0.74 27.56 22.87
CA ALA A 14 0.92 27.77 21.43
C ALA A 14 -0.38 28.16 20.68
N VAL A 15 -1.54 28.12 21.36
CA VAL A 15 -2.86 28.38 20.73
C VAL A 15 -3.47 29.74 21.14
N CYS A 16 -2.87 30.47 22.09
CA CYS A 16 -3.36 31.79 22.51
C CYS A 16 -2.23 32.82 22.67
N ALA A 17 -1.60 33.25 21.58
CA ALA A 17 -0.84 34.51 21.55
C ALA A 17 -0.58 34.98 20.11
N PHE A 18 -1.57 35.57 19.42
CA PHE A 18 -1.31 36.50 18.32
C PHE A 18 -2.43 37.54 18.22
N ALA A 19 -2.17 38.74 18.74
CA ALA A 19 -2.93 39.95 18.45
C ALA A 19 -1.96 41.12 18.24
N GLN A 20 -1.98 41.66 17.02
CA GLN A 20 -1.61 43.02 16.56
C GLN A 20 -0.12 43.43 16.48
N PRO A 21 0.22 44.52 15.75
CA PRO A 21 0.19 44.64 14.28
C PRO A 21 1.55 45.13 13.73
N ASP A 22 1.91 44.75 12.51
CA ASP A 22 3.12 45.28 11.86
C ASP A 22 2.94 46.77 11.52
N LYS A 23 3.90 47.58 11.98
CA LYS A 23 4.04 49.01 11.68
C LYS A 23 4.48 49.21 10.24
N GLU A 24 3.72 50.02 9.51
CA GLU A 24 4.12 50.61 8.23
C GLU A 24 5.37 51.50 8.40
N ALA A 25 6.26 51.44 7.42
CA ALA A 25 7.31 52.42 7.17
C ALA A 25 7.04 53.13 5.83
N PRO A 26 7.41 54.43 5.70
CA PRO A 26 6.74 55.39 4.82
C PRO A 26 7.21 55.34 3.35
N PRO A 27 6.44 55.94 2.40
CA PRO A 27 6.68 55.81 0.97
C PRO A 27 7.83 56.71 0.51
N GLN A 28 8.78 56.14 -0.23
CA GLN A 28 9.75 56.93 -1.01
C GLN A 28 9.29 57.09 -2.46
N ILE A 29 8.80 58.30 -2.71
CA ILE A 29 8.90 59.18 -3.87
C ILE A 29 9.42 58.54 -5.18
N ALA A 30 8.58 58.66 -6.20
CA ALA A 30 8.89 58.42 -7.61
C ALA A 30 10.05 59.30 -8.10
N SER A 31 11.02 58.68 -8.79
CA SER A 31 11.83 59.38 -9.78
C SER A 31 11.70 58.66 -11.11
N SER A 32 11.20 59.40 -12.09
CA SER A 32 11.19 59.05 -13.49
C SER A 32 12.64 58.95 -13.99
N ASN A 33 12.99 57.83 -14.61
CA ASN A 33 14.00 57.82 -15.67
C ASN A 33 13.61 56.76 -16.70
N GLN A 34 13.21 57.26 -17.86
CA GLN A 34 13.19 56.50 -19.10
C GLN A 34 14.63 56.04 -19.40
N SER A 35 14.81 54.75 -19.65
CA SER A 35 15.99 54.24 -20.38
C SER A 35 15.57 53.05 -21.23
N ALA A 36 15.87 53.21 -22.52
CA ALA A 36 15.78 52.32 -23.66
C ALA A 36 15.49 50.82 -23.42
N ALA A 37 14.51 50.33 -24.16
CA ALA A 37 14.21 48.92 -24.34
C ALA A 37 15.35 48.19 -25.07
N ASP A 38 15.77 47.06 -24.49
CA ASP A 38 16.62 46.06 -25.11
C ASP A 38 15.74 44.85 -25.49
N PRO A 39 15.65 44.42 -26.76
CA PRO A 39 14.64 43.46 -27.19
C PRO A 39 15.19 42.03 -27.14
N THR A 40 15.20 41.37 -25.98
CA THR A 40 15.22 39.87 -25.88
C THR A 40 14.98 39.27 -24.48
N SER A 41 14.34 39.97 -23.53
CA SER A 41 13.91 39.31 -22.30
C SER A 41 12.51 38.72 -22.48
N ALA A 42 12.41 37.38 -22.50
CA ALA A 42 11.11 36.71 -22.39
C ALA A 42 10.40 37.20 -21.12
N GLU A 43 9.21 37.78 -21.25
CA GLU A 43 8.44 38.29 -20.10
C GLU A 43 8.18 37.14 -19.11
N THR A 44 8.73 37.25 -17.91
CA THR A 44 8.48 36.32 -16.81
C THR A 44 7.28 36.78 -15.99
N VAL A 45 6.38 35.86 -15.66
CA VAL A 45 5.21 36.10 -14.79
C VAL A 45 5.49 35.51 -13.41
N LYS A 46 5.20 36.28 -12.37
CA LYS A 46 5.27 35.79 -10.98
C LYS A 46 4.09 34.87 -10.68
N VAL A 47 4.39 33.59 -10.44
CA VAL A 47 3.45 32.60 -9.92
C VAL A 47 3.87 32.25 -8.49
N GLY A 48 3.17 32.85 -7.52
CA GLY A 48 3.60 32.76 -6.12
C GLY A 48 4.92 33.50 -5.91
N LYS A 49 5.98 32.75 -5.55
CA LYS A 49 7.36 33.29 -5.41
C LYS A 49 8.26 33.02 -6.61
N LEU A 50 7.78 32.29 -7.62
CA LEU A 50 8.59 31.86 -8.76
C LEU A 50 8.37 32.78 -9.96
N ASP A 51 9.47 33.12 -10.64
CA ASP A 51 9.44 33.78 -11.94
C ASP A 51 9.40 32.70 -13.03
N VAL A 52 8.25 32.56 -13.69
CA VAL A 52 8.02 31.54 -14.73
C VAL A 52 7.84 32.25 -16.08
N PRO A 53 8.52 31.84 -17.15
CA PRO A 53 8.30 32.39 -18.49
C PRO A 53 6.80 32.38 -18.85
N ALA A 54 6.26 33.50 -19.32
CA ALA A 54 4.83 33.63 -19.64
C ALA A 54 4.34 32.57 -20.63
N GLU A 55 5.21 32.12 -21.54
CA GLU A 55 4.94 31.07 -22.51
C GLU A 55 4.58 29.72 -21.85
N LYS A 56 5.22 29.35 -20.74
CA LYS A 56 4.97 28.08 -20.03
C LYS A 56 3.62 28.07 -19.30
N LEU A 57 3.03 29.24 -19.04
CA LEU A 57 1.72 29.37 -18.40
C LEU A 57 0.55 29.34 -19.39
N ARG A 58 0.83 29.51 -20.69
CA ARG A 58 -0.19 29.42 -21.74
C ARG A 58 -0.44 27.96 -22.09
N PRO A 59 -1.69 27.58 -22.42
CA PRO A 59 -1.95 26.24 -22.93
C PRO A 59 -1.14 25.96 -24.20
N VAL A 60 -0.40 24.85 -24.22
CA VAL A 60 0.38 24.41 -25.38
C VAL A 60 -0.55 23.65 -26.33
N ASN A 61 -0.68 24.14 -27.56
CA ASN A 61 -1.50 23.49 -28.56
C ASN A 61 -0.80 22.24 -29.11
N VAL A 62 -1.42 21.07 -28.95
CA VAL A 62 -0.93 19.80 -29.50
C VAL A 62 -1.42 19.68 -30.95
N PRO A 63 -0.52 19.55 -31.94
CA PRO A 63 -0.88 19.52 -33.35
C PRO A 63 -1.52 18.18 -33.77
N LEU A 64 -2.52 18.28 -34.64
CA LEU A 64 -3.15 17.14 -35.31
C LEU A 64 -2.30 16.73 -36.52
N ILE A 65 -2.03 15.44 -36.65
CA ILE A 65 -1.41 14.83 -37.83
C ILE A 65 -2.40 13.94 -38.58
N ALA A 66 -2.06 13.60 -39.83
CA ALA A 66 -2.86 12.66 -40.60
C ALA A 66 -2.90 11.28 -39.91
N PRO A 67 -4.06 10.58 -39.93
CA PRO A 67 -4.13 9.19 -39.48
C PRO A 67 -3.15 8.32 -40.26
N ASP A 68 -2.57 7.32 -39.59
CA ASP A 68 -1.63 6.36 -40.19
C ASP A 68 -0.44 7.03 -40.91
N SER A 69 -0.01 8.18 -40.40
CA SER A 69 1.07 9.03 -40.91
C SER A 69 2.46 8.38 -40.94
N GLY A 70 2.57 7.10 -40.58
CA GLY A 70 3.79 6.31 -40.75
C GLY A 70 4.82 6.47 -39.65
N ILE A 71 4.49 7.06 -38.49
CA ILE A 71 5.38 7.09 -37.32
C ILE A 71 5.64 5.66 -36.85
N ILE A 72 6.90 5.25 -36.82
CA ILE A 72 7.32 3.92 -36.38
C ILE A 72 7.90 4.07 -34.99
N ILE A 73 7.36 3.34 -34.01
CA ILE A 73 7.87 3.40 -32.63
C ILE A 73 9.13 2.53 -32.52
N ASP A 74 10.26 3.05 -32.98
CA ASP A 74 11.55 2.37 -32.98
C ASP A 74 12.55 2.95 -31.96
N GLY A 75 12.16 4.06 -31.31
CA GLY A 75 12.90 4.76 -30.28
C GLY A 75 13.79 5.89 -30.83
N LYS A 76 13.90 6.06 -32.14
CA LYS A 76 14.69 7.10 -32.80
C LYS A 76 13.76 8.21 -33.26
N VAL A 77 14.02 9.42 -32.76
CA VAL A 77 13.22 10.60 -33.08
C VAL A 77 13.78 11.26 -34.35
N ASP A 78 13.66 10.60 -35.49
CA ASP A 78 14.28 11.02 -36.76
C ASP A 78 13.28 11.32 -37.89
N GLU A 79 12.02 10.95 -37.74
CA GLU A 79 11.00 11.28 -38.74
C GLU A 79 10.72 12.78 -38.79
N GLU A 80 10.51 13.30 -40.01
CA GLU A 80 10.27 14.72 -40.26
C GLU A 80 9.04 15.25 -39.53
N LEU A 81 8.02 14.40 -39.32
CA LEU A 81 6.81 14.76 -38.59
C LEU A 81 7.08 15.25 -37.17
N TRP A 82 8.11 14.74 -36.49
CA TRP A 82 8.49 15.20 -35.14
C TRP A 82 8.86 16.69 -35.10
N GLN A 83 9.23 17.31 -36.22
CA GLN A 83 9.49 18.75 -36.31
C GLN A 83 8.22 19.60 -36.20
N THR A 84 7.05 19.01 -36.48
CA THR A 84 5.76 19.69 -36.38
C THR A 84 5.15 19.60 -34.98
N ALA A 85 5.71 18.75 -34.10
CA ALA A 85 5.18 18.45 -32.78
C ALA A 85 5.23 19.66 -31.82
N ALA A 86 4.35 19.65 -30.83
CA ALA A 86 4.45 20.56 -29.68
C ALA A 86 5.75 20.25 -28.90
N VAL A 87 6.54 21.28 -28.61
CA VAL A 87 7.86 21.15 -27.98
C VAL A 87 7.80 21.64 -26.53
N PHE A 88 8.21 20.77 -25.60
CA PHE A 88 8.38 21.09 -24.19
C PHE A 88 9.88 21.03 -23.86
N LYS A 89 10.45 22.16 -23.46
CA LYS A 89 11.88 22.35 -23.17
C LYS A 89 12.07 23.21 -21.91
N ASP A 90 13.32 23.52 -21.59
CA ASP A 90 13.71 24.40 -20.47
C ASP A 90 13.18 23.88 -19.13
N PHE A 91 13.54 22.64 -18.81
CA PHE A 91 13.13 21.95 -17.57
C PHE A 91 13.79 22.59 -16.34
N TYR A 92 13.24 22.30 -15.17
CA TYR A 92 13.75 22.76 -13.87
C TYR A 92 14.12 21.56 -13.00
N GLN A 93 15.30 21.59 -12.40
CA GLN A 93 15.65 20.67 -11.34
C GLN A 93 14.83 21.02 -10.09
N THR A 94 13.85 20.17 -9.78
CA THR A 94 12.94 20.33 -8.64
C THR A 94 13.34 19.51 -7.42
N SER A 95 14.26 18.56 -7.59
CA SER A 95 14.96 17.83 -6.53
C SER A 95 16.30 17.32 -7.09
N PRO A 96 17.40 17.28 -6.32
CA PRO A 96 17.56 17.88 -5.00
C PRO A 96 17.53 19.42 -5.02
N GLY A 97 17.61 20.05 -6.19
CA GLY A 97 17.49 21.50 -6.39
C GLY A 97 16.19 22.11 -5.91
N ASP A 98 16.08 23.43 -6.06
CA ASP A 98 14.84 24.17 -5.86
C ASP A 98 14.60 25.08 -7.05
N ASN A 99 14.11 24.47 -8.14
CA ASN A 99 13.82 25.12 -9.41
C ASN A 99 15.06 25.77 -10.07
N ILE A 100 16.20 25.07 -10.02
CA ILE A 100 17.44 25.49 -10.68
C ILE A 100 17.59 24.83 -12.06
N ALA A 101 18.62 25.18 -12.81
CA ALA A 101 18.91 24.54 -14.09
C ALA A 101 19.23 23.03 -13.89
N PRO A 102 18.63 22.13 -14.69
CA PRO A 102 18.98 20.72 -14.76
C PRO A 102 20.45 20.50 -15.08
N SER A 103 21.02 19.41 -14.56
CA SER A 103 22.39 19.01 -14.90
C SER A 103 22.52 18.53 -16.34
N LYS A 104 21.43 17.99 -16.92
CA LYS A 104 21.37 17.48 -18.29
C LYS A 104 20.11 17.97 -19.02
N PRO A 105 20.23 18.45 -20.27
CA PRO A 105 19.07 18.88 -21.06
C PRO A 105 18.06 17.74 -21.34
N THR A 106 16.79 18.10 -21.40
CA THR A 106 15.68 17.22 -21.80
C THR A 106 14.69 17.98 -22.67
N VAL A 107 14.22 17.34 -23.74
CA VAL A 107 13.15 17.83 -24.62
C VAL A 107 12.08 16.77 -24.75
N VAL A 108 10.81 17.20 -24.72
CA VAL A 108 9.66 16.34 -24.98
C VAL A 108 8.89 16.88 -26.18
N LEU A 109 8.50 15.98 -27.07
CA LEU A 109 7.71 16.28 -28.26
C LEU A 109 6.35 15.60 -28.14
N MET A 110 5.28 16.27 -28.57
CA MET A 110 3.93 15.71 -28.52
C MET A 110 3.11 16.08 -29.76
N MET A 111 2.40 15.10 -30.31
CA MET A 111 1.43 15.29 -31.40
C MET A 111 0.34 14.22 -31.29
N TYR A 112 -0.75 14.34 -32.06
CA TYR A 112 -1.83 13.36 -32.00
C TYR A 112 -2.50 13.14 -33.36
N ASP A 113 -3.04 11.94 -33.57
CA ASP A 113 -3.99 11.64 -34.65
C ASP A 113 -5.40 11.41 -34.06
N GLU A 114 -6.40 11.03 -34.87
CA GLU A 114 -7.77 10.82 -34.37
C GLU A 114 -7.91 9.71 -33.30
N LYS A 115 -6.92 8.81 -33.18
CA LYS A 115 -6.95 7.58 -32.36
C LYS A 115 -5.80 7.47 -31.36
N HIS A 116 -4.69 8.17 -31.57
CA HIS A 116 -3.47 8.02 -30.78
C HIS A 116 -2.85 9.36 -30.39
N LEU A 117 -2.26 9.37 -29.20
CA LEU A 117 -1.32 10.38 -28.74
C LEU A 117 0.11 9.86 -28.95
N TYR A 118 0.97 10.65 -29.57
CA TYR A 118 2.39 10.35 -29.78
C TYR A 118 3.25 11.26 -28.91
N ILE A 119 4.22 10.67 -28.23
CA ILE A 119 5.15 11.38 -27.35
C ILE A 119 6.57 10.87 -27.61
N ALA A 120 7.52 11.79 -27.73
CA ALA A 120 8.93 11.45 -27.77
C ALA A 120 9.73 12.21 -26.72
N PHE A 121 10.74 11.55 -26.15
CA PHE A 121 11.70 12.12 -25.23
C PHE A 121 13.08 12.11 -25.85
N LYS A 122 13.79 13.23 -25.73
CA LYS A 122 15.22 13.35 -26.05
C LYS A 122 15.95 13.76 -24.77
N CYS A 123 16.77 12.86 -24.26
CA CYS A 123 17.45 13.00 -22.98
C CYS A 123 18.96 12.97 -23.19
N TRP A 124 19.60 14.14 -23.18
CA TRP A 124 21.04 14.23 -23.35
C TRP A 124 21.76 13.68 -22.12
N ASP A 125 22.82 12.91 -22.32
CA ASP A 125 23.63 12.39 -21.23
C ASP A 125 25.05 12.02 -21.69
N GLU A 126 25.93 11.72 -20.73
CA GLU A 126 27.28 11.24 -21.01
C GLU A 126 27.25 9.75 -21.44
N PRO A 127 28.00 9.40 -22.51
CA PRO A 127 28.14 8.01 -22.94
C PRO A 127 28.57 7.07 -21.80
N GLY A 128 27.90 5.93 -21.68
CA GLY A 128 28.20 4.91 -20.67
C GLY A 128 27.79 5.25 -19.23
N LYS A 129 27.19 6.43 -18.97
CA LYS A 129 26.69 6.82 -17.64
C LYS A 129 25.20 6.54 -17.44
N VAL A 130 24.44 6.40 -18.52
CA VAL A 130 23.00 6.10 -18.51
C VAL A 130 22.76 4.77 -17.80
N ARG A 131 21.90 4.76 -16.79
CA ARG A 131 21.46 3.54 -16.10
C ARG A 131 20.20 3.01 -16.77
N ALA A 132 20.29 1.85 -17.41
CA ALA A 132 19.17 1.24 -18.10
C ALA A 132 19.25 -0.29 -18.01
N THR A 133 18.17 -0.93 -17.56
CA THR A 133 18.08 -2.39 -17.43
C THR A 133 16.87 -2.93 -18.17
N VAL A 134 16.94 -4.19 -18.60
CA VAL A 134 15.75 -4.89 -19.11
C VAL A 134 14.93 -5.33 -17.89
N ALA A 135 14.12 -4.40 -17.36
CA ALA A 135 13.26 -4.63 -16.22
C ALA A 135 11.91 -5.28 -16.63
N LYS A 136 11.21 -5.86 -15.66
CA LYS A 136 9.77 -6.09 -15.78
C LYS A 136 9.06 -4.73 -15.87
N ARG A 137 7.94 -4.67 -16.58
CA ARG A 137 6.97 -3.57 -16.49
C ARG A 137 6.75 -3.18 -15.01
N ASP A 138 6.59 -1.90 -14.76
CA ASP A 138 6.36 -1.29 -13.43
C ASP A 138 7.55 -1.33 -12.45
N ASN A 139 8.75 -1.66 -12.94
CA ASN A 139 9.97 -1.67 -12.14
C ASN A 139 11.09 -0.81 -12.76
N VAL A 140 10.75 0.40 -13.20
CA VAL A 140 11.66 1.28 -13.99
C VAL A 140 12.18 2.51 -13.24
N PHE A 141 11.83 2.69 -11.95
CA PHE A 141 12.20 3.89 -11.20
C PHE A 141 13.52 3.81 -10.43
N GLY A 142 14.12 2.63 -10.29
CA GLY A 142 15.43 2.46 -9.63
C GLY A 142 16.62 2.68 -10.57
N GLU A 143 16.44 3.51 -11.60
CA GLU A 143 17.39 3.82 -12.68
C GLU A 143 16.97 5.10 -13.40
N ASP A 144 17.70 5.55 -14.42
CA ASP A 144 17.32 6.73 -15.20
C ASP A 144 15.94 6.47 -15.86
N ASN A 145 15.04 7.45 -15.82
CA ASN A 145 13.70 7.30 -16.39
C ASN A 145 13.08 8.65 -16.76
N VAL A 146 12.05 8.62 -17.60
CA VAL A 146 11.20 9.77 -17.91
C VAL A 146 9.75 9.48 -17.53
N ARG A 147 8.99 10.52 -17.21
CA ARG A 147 7.59 10.41 -16.79
C ARG A 147 6.74 11.52 -17.39
N ILE A 148 5.46 11.23 -17.61
CA ILE A 148 4.43 12.24 -17.86
C ILE A 148 3.29 12.10 -16.88
N TRP A 149 2.61 13.21 -16.63
CA TRP A 149 1.31 13.26 -15.96
C TRP A 149 0.26 13.83 -16.90
N LEU A 150 -0.82 13.09 -17.13
CA LEU A 150 -1.96 13.49 -17.95
C LEU A 150 -3.23 13.57 -17.11
N ASP A 151 -3.63 14.79 -16.75
CA ASP A 151 -4.94 15.09 -16.16
C ASP A 151 -5.95 15.39 -17.28
N THR A 152 -6.57 14.32 -17.79
CA THR A 152 -7.46 14.31 -18.96
C THR A 152 -8.84 14.95 -18.73
N TYR A 153 -9.14 15.32 -17.47
CA TYR A 153 -10.33 16.08 -17.08
C TYR A 153 -10.00 17.51 -16.68
N ASN A 154 -8.72 17.82 -16.46
CA ASN A 154 -8.21 19.08 -15.92
C ASN A 154 -8.92 19.48 -14.61
N ASP A 155 -9.20 18.50 -13.76
CA ASP A 155 -9.85 18.70 -12.47
C ASP A 155 -8.85 18.82 -11.31
N GLN A 156 -7.54 18.67 -11.60
CA GLN A 156 -6.42 18.78 -10.69
C GLN A 156 -6.51 17.82 -9.49
N ARG A 157 -7.16 16.66 -9.68
CA ARG A 157 -7.34 15.65 -8.62
C ARG A 157 -6.68 14.34 -8.95
N ARG A 158 -6.76 13.94 -10.22
CA ARG A 158 -6.16 12.71 -10.71
C ARG A 158 -5.48 12.94 -12.04
N ALA A 159 -4.38 12.24 -12.25
CA ALA A 159 -3.69 12.19 -13.52
C ALA A 159 -3.21 10.77 -13.78
N TYR A 160 -3.21 10.35 -15.04
CA TYR A 160 -2.40 9.21 -15.45
C TYR A 160 -0.93 9.58 -15.25
N ILE A 161 -0.15 8.70 -14.63
CA ILE A 161 1.30 8.79 -14.58
C ILE A 161 1.85 7.68 -15.47
N LEU A 162 2.59 8.04 -16.52
CA LEU A 162 3.21 7.08 -17.44
C LEU A 162 4.72 7.31 -17.44
N GLY A 163 5.49 6.27 -17.19
CA GLY A 163 6.94 6.30 -17.07
C GLY A 163 7.63 5.32 -18.02
N PHE A 164 8.84 5.69 -18.45
CA PHE A 164 9.65 4.89 -19.38
C PHE A 164 11.14 4.95 -18.99
N ASN A 165 11.82 3.81 -18.97
CA ASN A 165 13.29 3.80 -18.88
C ASN A 165 13.94 4.01 -20.27
N PRO A 166 15.28 4.13 -20.37
CA PRO A 166 15.98 4.33 -21.64
C PRO A 166 15.81 3.22 -22.68
N LEU A 167 15.30 2.05 -22.30
CA LEU A 167 14.98 0.96 -23.22
C LEU A 167 13.49 0.95 -23.62
N GLY A 168 12.71 1.93 -23.17
CA GLY A 168 11.28 2.07 -23.44
C GLY A 168 10.40 1.10 -22.64
N ILE A 169 10.89 0.55 -21.53
CA ILE A 169 10.11 -0.30 -20.64
C ILE A 169 9.14 0.56 -19.85
N GLN A 170 7.90 0.11 -19.77
CA GLN A 170 6.76 0.89 -19.32
C GLN A 170 6.53 0.76 -17.82
N GLN A 171 6.04 1.84 -17.23
CA GLN A 171 5.37 1.86 -15.93
C GLN A 171 4.19 2.80 -15.99
N ASP A 172 3.06 2.42 -15.40
CA ASP A 172 1.89 3.26 -15.44
C ASP A 172 1.01 3.16 -14.20
N GLY A 173 0.22 4.21 -13.98
CA GLY A 173 -0.54 4.35 -12.77
C GLY A 173 -1.50 5.53 -12.79
N ILE A 174 -2.25 5.68 -11.68
CA ILE A 174 -3.05 6.86 -11.38
C ILE A 174 -2.41 7.60 -10.22
N PHE A 175 -2.01 8.85 -10.46
CA PHE A 175 -1.68 9.78 -9.39
C PHE A 175 -2.96 10.42 -8.86
N THR A 176 -3.18 10.36 -7.55
CA THR A 176 -4.30 11.03 -6.86
C THR A 176 -3.77 12.03 -5.84
N GLU A 177 -4.29 13.25 -5.90
CA GLU A 177 -3.92 14.33 -4.97
C GLU A 177 -4.07 13.92 -3.51
N GLY A 178 -2.99 14.11 -2.74
CA GLY A 178 -2.93 13.75 -1.33
C GLY A 178 -3.07 12.26 -1.02
N GLN A 179 -2.94 11.37 -2.01
CA GLN A 179 -2.82 9.91 -1.84
C GLN A 179 -1.56 9.35 -2.54
N GLY A 180 -1.04 10.03 -3.56
CA GLY A 180 0.16 9.61 -4.30
C GLY A 180 -0.16 8.81 -5.56
N ALA A 181 0.83 8.11 -6.08
CA ALA A 181 0.69 7.28 -7.28
C ALA A 181 0.31 5.84 -6.92
N ASP A 182 -0.68 5.30 -7.65
CA ASP A 182 -1.08 3.90 -7.63
C ASP A 182 -0.72 3.26 -8.98
N PHE A 183 0.27 2.37 -8.99
CA PHE A 183 0.77 1.68 -10.18
C PHE A 183 0.13 0.30 -10.37
N SER A 184 -1.06 0.09 -9.81
CA SER A 184 -1.77 -1.19 -9.95
C SER A 184 -2.53 -1.35 -11.27
N ILE A 185 -2.71 -0.25 -12.03
CA ILE A 185 -3.37 -0.28 -13.33
C ILE A 185 -2.35 -0.60 -14.43
N ASP A 186 -2.86 -1.12 -15.55
CA ASP A 186 -2.06 -1.52 -16.70
C ASP A 186 -2.66 -0.91 -17.99
N ILE A 187 -1.99 0.09 -18.54
CA ILE A 187 -2.43 0.84 -19.73
C ILE A 187 -1.82 0.23 -21.00
N VAL A 188 -2.66 -0.09 -21.98
CA VAL A 188 -2.16 -0.54 -23.27
C VAL A 188 -1.56 0.63 -24.04
N MET A 189 -0.26 0.56 -24.30
CA MET A 189 0.51 1.52 -25.09
C MET A 189 1.71 0.85 -25.75
N GLU A 190 2.21 1.43 -26.83
CA GLU A 190 3.43 0.98 -27.51
C GLU A 190 4.56 1.95 -27.17
N SER A 191 5.74 1.41 -26.86
CA SER A 191 6.92 2.23 -26.59
C SER A 191 8.20 1.50 -26.97
N LYS A 192 9.20 2.30 -27.33
CA LYS A 192 10.55 1.84 -27.63
C LYS A 192 11.56 2.92 -27.23
N GLY A 193 12.64 2.50 -26.58
CA GLY A 193 13.74 3.36 -26.21
C GLY A 193 15.06 2.83 -26.73
N VAL A 194 16.00 3.75 -26.97
CA VAL A 194 17.34 3.45 -27.44
C VAL A 194 18.36 4.39 -26.77
N VAL A 195 19.47 3.81 -26.33
CA VAL A 195 20.65 4.55 -25.87
C VAL A 195 21.51 4.87 -27.09
N LEU A 196 21.91 6.14 -27.21
CA LEU A 196 22.61 6.72 -28.35
C LEU A 196 23.91 7.40 -27.89
N ASP A 197 24.77 7.78 -28.83
CA ASP A 197 26.07 8.39 -28.52
C ASP A 197 25.97 9.76 -27.83
N TRP A 198 24.82 10.43 -27.89
CA TRP A 198 24.57 11.73 -27.25
C TRP A 198 23.71 11.63 -25.97
N GLY A 199 23.23 10.43 -25.62
CA GLY A 199 22.26 10.24 -24.54
C GLY A 199 21.31 9.09 -24.83
N TRP A 200 20.01 9.35 -24.80
CA TRP A 200 18.99 8.35 -25.11
C TRP A 200 17.66 9.01 -25.52
N SER A 201 16.83 8.24 -26.19
CA SER A 201 15.48 8.65 -26.58
C SER A 201 14.47 7.54 -26.36
N VAL A 202 13.21 7.96 -26.20
CA VAL A 202 12.05 7.06 -26.12
C VAL A 202 10.94 7.63 -26.98
N GLU A 203 10.31 6.76 -27.75
CA GLU A 203 9.06 7.04 -28.46
C GLU A 203 7.92 6.25 -27.88
N VAL A 204 6.73 6.85 -27.84
CA VAL A 204 5.53 6.30 -27.22
C VAL A 204 4.31 6.61 -28.09
N LYS A 205 3.47 5.59 -28.30
CA LYS A 205 2.16 5.69 -28.93
C LYS A 205 1.09 5.19 -27.96
N ILE A 206 0.18 6.09 -27.57
CA ILE A 206 -0.89 5.82 -26.60
C ILE A 206 -2.23 5.90 -27.31
N PRO A 207 -2.95 4.78 -27.48
CA PRO A 207 -4.33 4.80 -27.97
C PRO A 207 -5.25 5.57 -27.01
N PHE A 208 -6.06 6.51 -27.52
CA PHE A 208 -7.00 7.27 -26.66
C PHE A 208 -8.01 6.36 -25.95
N LYS A 209 -8.38 5.23 -26.57
CA LYS A 209 -9.25 4.22 -25.97
C LYS A 209 -8.69 3.55 -24.71
N SER A 210 -7.39 3.68 -24.46
CA SER A 210 -6.74 3.19 -23.25
C SER A 210 -6.79 4.20 -22.10
N LEU A 211 -7.27 5.41 -22.37
CA LEU A 211 -7.44 6.49 -21.41
C LEU A 211 -8.93 6.81 -21.22
N ARG A 212 -9.28 7.30 -20.03
CA ARG A 212 -10.56 7.95 -19.78
C ARG A 212 -10.36 9.46 -19.90
N TYR A 213 -11.21 10.15 -20.65
CA TYR A 213 -10.95 11.56 -21.00
C TYR A 213 -12.19 12.37 -21.39
N THR A 214 -12.01 13.69 -21.30
CA THR A 214 -12.88 14.68 -21.97
C THR A 214 -12.13 15.37 -23.09
N ALA A 215 -12.71 15.39 -24.29
CA ALA A 215 -12.13 16.03 -25.48
C ALA A 215 -13.18 16.92 -26.18
N GLY A 216 -12.73 17.70 -27.16
CA GLY A 216 -13.56 18.64 -27.92
C GLY A 216 -13.20 20.11 -27.66
N GLU A 217 -13.84 20.99 -28.42
CA GLU A 217 -13.52 22.42 -28.42
C GLU A 217 -13.56 23.05 -27.02
N GLY A 218 -12.53 23.83 -26.70
CA GLY A 218 -12.37 24.51 -25.41
C GLY A 218 -12.03 23.61 -24.22
N LYS A 219 -11.80 22.30 -24.43
CA LYS A 219 -11.28 21.41 -23.38
C LYS A 219 -9.77 21.54 -23.26
N LEU A 220 -9.29 21.53 -22.01
CA LEU A 220 -7.88 21.54 -21.67
C LEU A 220 -7.56 20.26 -20.91
N TRP A 221 -6.35 19.72 -21.08
CA TRP A 221 -5.80 18.70 -20.19
C TRP A 221 -4.67 19.32 -19.35
N GLY A 222 -4.53 18.87 -18.11
CA GLY A 222 -3.34 19.17 -17.31
C GLY A 222 -2.18 18.29 -17.75
N PHE A 223 -0.99 18.88 -17.89
CA PHE A 223 0.20 18.17 -18.36
C PHE A 223 1.45 18.60 -17.60
N ASN A 224 2.28 17.62 -17.26
CA ASN A 224 3.66 17.83 -16.87
C ASN A 224 4.50 16.65 -17.36
N ALA A 225 5.78 16.90 -17.62
CA ALA A 225 6.74 15.87 -17.97
C ALA A 225 7.96 16.01 -17.06
N ALA A 226 8.64 14.90 -16.81
CA ALA A 226 9.84 14.89 -15.99
C ALA A 226 10.88 13.88 -16.49
N ARG A 227 12.13 14.12 -16.12
CA ARG A 227 13.23 13.17 -16.19
C ARG A 227 13.79 12.96 -14.78
N ASN A 228 14.16 11.73 -14.50
CA ASN A 228 14.89 11.35 -13.31
C ASN A 228 16.27 10.83 -13.69
N ILE A 229 17.30 11.32 -13.00
CA ILE A 229 18.70 10.94 -13.18
C ILE A 229 19.21 10.35 -11.88
N ASP A 230 19.07 9.03 -11.75
CA ASP A 230 19.26 8.31 -10.48
C ASP A 230 20.68 8.53 -9.93
N ARG A 231 21.71 8.50 -10.79
CA ARG A 231 23.12 8.64 -10.35
C ARG A 231 23.49 10.00 -9.77
N LEU A 232 22.67 11.04 -9.93
CA LEU A 232 22.94 12.41 -9.50
C LEU A 232 22.08 12.80 -8.30
N ASN A 233 22.08 11.99 -7.24
CA ASN A 233 21.25 12.22 -6.04
C ASN A 233 19.75 12.16 -6.32
N ASP A 234 19.35 11.22 -7.19
CA ASP A 234 17.96 11.08 -7.62
C ASP A 234 17.41 12.40 -8.18
N GLU A 235 18.21 13.06 -9.02
CA GLU A 235 17.87 14.34 -9.64
C GLU A 235 16.55 14.20 -10.41
N PHE A 236 15.64 15.15 -10.20
CA PHE A 236 14.30 15.14 -10.74
C PHE A 236 14.00 16.48 -11.43
N ASP A 237 13.99 16.43 -12.75
CA ASP A 237 13.81 17.56 -13.63
C ASP A 237 12.38 17.57 -14.15
N ALA A 238 11.62 18.64 -13.92
CA ALA A 238 10.24 18.78 -14.37
C ALA A 238 10.08 19.93 -15.37
N TRP A 239 9.14 19.80 -16.32
CA TRP A 239 8.87 20.84 -17.31
C TRP A 239 8.32 22.12 -16.65
N MET A 240 7.41 21.95 -15.70
CA MET A 240 6.91 23.03 -14.86
C MET A 240 7.66 23.07 -13.52
N PRO A 241 7.95 24.27 -12.99
CA PRO A 241 8.60 24.40 -11.69
C PRO A 241 7.63 24.00 -10.55
N ASP A 242 8.20 23.61 -9.42
CA ASP A 242 7.48 23.19 -8.22
C ASP A 242 7.53 24.26 -7.12
N ASP A 243 6.44 25.00 -6.90
CA ASP A 243 6.31 25.84 -5.71
C ASP A 243 5.96 24.97 -4.49
N ARG A 244 6.97 24.66 -3.69
CA ARG A 244 6.84 23.90 -2.43
C ARG A 244 6.00 24.61 -1.36
N ASN A 245 5.57 25.86 -1.58
CA ASN A 245 4.63 26.59 -0.73
C ASN A 245 3.16 26.42 -1.15
N VAL A 246 2.89 25.67 -2.22
CA VAL A 246 1.54 25.33 -2.66
C VAL A 246 1.30 23.85 -2.44
N SER A 247 0.23 23.54 -1.69
CA SER A 247 -0.27 22.20 -1.46
C SER A 247 -0.97 21.66 -2.72
N GLY A 248 -0.59 20.44 -3.09
CA GLY A 248 -1.01 19.74 -4.30
C GLY A 248 0.03 19.82 -5.42
N PHE A 249 0.17 18.76 -6.19
CA PHE A 249 1.15 18.60 -7.27
C PHE A 249 0.56 18.96 -8.64
N LEU A 250 -0.61 18.40 -8.97
CA LEU A 250 -1.33 18.57 -10.25
C LEU A 250 -1.81 20.00 -10.48
N ILE A 251 -2.04 20.76 -9.42
CA ILE A 251 -2.44 22.16 -9.54
C ILE A 251 -1.37 23.03 -10.23
N LYS A 252 -0.10 22.66 -10.07
CA LYS A 252 1.07 23.36 -10.63
C LYS A 252 1.38 22.96 -12.06
N HIS A 253 0.69 21.95 -12.61
CA HIS A 253 0.93 21.46 -13.96
C HIS A 253 0.45 22.45 -15.02
N GLY A 254 1.18 22.47 -16.14
CA GLY A 254 0.83 23.24 -17.33
C GLY A 254 -0.43 22.69 -17.99
N LYS A 255 -0.86 23.34 -19.07
CA LYS A 255 -2.07 22.97 -19.80
C LYS A 255 -1.73 22.64 -21.25
N ILE A 256 -2.40 21.64 -21.81
CA ILE A 256 -2.39 21.34 -23.25
C ILE A 256 -3.79 21.51 -23.84
N SER A 257 -3.85 21.93 -25.10
CA SER A 257 -5.06 22.18 -25.89
C SER A 257 -4.93 21.58 -27.29
N GLY A 258 -5.95 21.77 -28.15
CA GLY A 258 -5.89 21.35 -29.56
C GLY A 258 -6.47 19.96 -29.84
N LEU A 259 -6.73 19.16 -28.81
CA LEU A 259 -7.25 17.78 -28.87
C LEU A 259 -8.75 17.69 -29.26
N ASN A 260 -9.15 18.38 -30.33
CA ASN A 260 -10.54 18.53 -30.73
C ASN A 260 -11.05 17.36 -31.59
N SER A 261 -10.15 16.70 -32.32
CA SER A 261 -10.48 15.69 -33.34
C SER A 261 -10.34 14.24 -32.85
N ILE A 262 -10.37 14.01 -31.53
CA ILE A 262 -10.28 12.66 -30.97
C ILE A 262 -11.60 11.92 -31.22
N LYS A 263 -11.53 10.73 -31.84
CA LYS A 263 -12.68 9.84 -32.01
C LYS A 263 -12.78 8.90 -30.81
N ALA A 264 -13.88 8.99 -30.07
CA ALA A 264 -14.17 8.07 -28.99
C ALA A 264 -14.55 6.69 -29.54
N GLU A 265 -13.80 5.65 -29.18
CA GLU A 265 -14.11 4.26 -29.49
C GLU A 265 -14.73 3.58 -28.26
N ARG A 266 -15.74 2.73 -28.47
CA ARG A 266 -16.19 1.80 -27.44
C ARG A 266 -15.37 0.54 -27.53
N THR A 267 -14.92 0.00 -26.41
CA THR A 267 -14.13 -1.23 -26.37
C THR A 267 -14.87 -2.32 -25.60
N LEU A 268 -14.87 -3.52 -26.18
CA LEU A 268 -15.21 -4.76 -25.48
C LEU A 268 -13.93 -5.59 -25.37
N GLU A 269 -13.58 -5.93 -24.14
CA GLU A 269 -12.48 -6.81 -23.79
C GLU A 269 -13.03 -8.05 -23.10
N ILE A 270 -12.58 -9.20 -23.56
CA ILE A 270 -12.95 -10.50 -23.02
C ILE A 270 -11.64 -11.26 -22.77
N VAL A 271 -11.45 -11.68 -21.53
CA VAL A 271 -10.26 -12.40 -21.08
C VAL A 271 -10.71 -13.73 -20.49
N PRO A 272 -10.88 -14.78 -21.31
CA PRO A 272 -10.96 -16.13 -20.78
C PRO A 272 -9.63 -16.51 -20.12
N SER A 273 -9.74 -17.31 -19.07
CA SER A 273 -8.61 -17.83 -18.32
C SER A 273 -8.84 -19.29 -17.97
N VAL A 274 -7.77 -20.05 -17.96
CA VAL A 274 -7.74 -21.43 -17.49
C VAL A 274 -6.56 -21.60 -16.56
N THR A 275 -6.81 -22.20 -15.41
CA THR A 275 -5.78 -22.64 -14.47
C THR A 275 -5.88 -24.14 -14.30
N LEU A 276 -4.79 -24.84 -14.56
CA LEU A 276 -4.61 -26.25 -14.23
C LEU A 276 -3.70 -26.30 -13.02
N SER A 277 -4.16 -26.90 -11.92
CA SER A 277 -3.35 -27.00 -10.72
C SER A 277 -3.40 -28.40 -10.12
N GLN A 278 -2.27 -28.85 -9.61
CA GLN A 278 -2.20 -30.01 -8.74
C GLN A 278 -1.63 -29.57 -7.41
N THR A 279 -2.48 -29.56 -6.39
CA THR A 279 -2.07 -29.31 -5.02
C THR A 279 -1.93 -30.63 -4.29
N SER A 280 -0.80 -30.81 -3.62
CA SER A 280 -0.63 -31.89 -2.65
C SER A 280 -0.28 -31.28 -1.31
N GLY A 281 -0.81 -31.83 -0.23
CA GLY A 281 -0.55 -31.29 1.09
C GLY A 281 -0.76 -32.33 2.17
N LYS A 282 -0.12 -32.11 3.31
CA LYS A 282 -0.45 -32.82 4.53
C LYS A 282 -1.91 -32.52 4.87
N LYS A 283 -2.68 -33.57 5.16
CA LYS A 283 -4.03 -33.52 5.76
C LYS A 283 -4.02 -34.33 7.05
N ARG A 284 -4.95 -34.02 7.95
CA ARG A 284 -5.12 -34.80 9.18
C ARG A 284 -5.57 -36.22 8.86
N THR A 285 -5.16 -37.17 9.69
CA THR A 285 -5.71 -38.53 9.66
C THR A 285 -6.76 -38.77 10.74
N ILE A 286 -6.79 -37.89 11.75
CA ILE A 286 -7.77 -37.93 12.84
C ILE A 286 -8.71 -36.71 12.79
N PRO A 287 -9.93 -36.81 13.33
CA PRO A 287 -10.87 -35.69 13.33
C PRO A 287 -10.41 -34.47 14.15
N LEU A 288 -10.93 -33.29 13.81
CA LEU A 288 -10.56 -32.04 14.48
C LEU A 288 -10.99 -32.05 15.95
N SER A 289 -12.14 -32.62 16.28
CA SER A 289 -12.60 -32.79 17.67
C SER A 289 -11.61 -33.59 18.53
N VAL A 290 -11.02 -34.66 18.00
CA VAL A 290 -10.01 -35.48 18.68
C VAL A 290 -8.67 -34.75 18.79
N ALA A 291 -8.23 -34.09 17.72
CA ALA A 291 -7.02 -33.26 17.77
C ALA A 291 -7.19 -31.99 18.63
N ALA A 292 -8.44 -31.55 18.87
CA ALA A 292 -8.78 -30.37 19.66
C ALA A 292 -8.84 -30.66 21.17
N SER A 293 -8.94 -31.91 21.61
CA SER A 293 -8.82 -32.24 23.04
C SER A 293 -7.39 -32.08 23.57
N ASP A 294 -6.37 -32.09 22.70
CA ASP A 294 -4.96 -31.89 23.04
C ASP A 294 -4.51 -30.41 22.92
N ARG A 295 -5.45 -29.46 23.03
CA ARG A 295 -5.22 -28.01 22.79
C ARG A 295 -4.24 -27.33 23.75
N PHE A 296 -3.76 -28.04 24.77
CA PHE A 296 -2.85 -27.49 25.75
C PHE A 296 -1.40 -27.72 25.34
N HIS A 297 -0.89 -27.02 24.32
CA HIS A 297 0.56 -26.97 24.02
C HIS A 297 1.19 -28.36 23.63
N PRO A 298 2.25 -28.43 22.80
CA PRO A 298 2.95 -29.70 22.49
C PRO A 298 3.45 -30.51 23.70
N ILE A 299 3.40 -29.93 24.89
CA ILE A 299 3.86 -30.54 26.15
C ILE A 299 2.74 -31.36 26.82
N PHE A 300 1.48 -30.96 26.65
CA PHE A 300 0.35 -31.62 27.30
C PHE A 300 -0.43 -32.36 26.23
N ASN A 301 0.01 -33.58 25.93
CA ASN A 301 -0.76 -34.54 25.14
C ASN A 301 -1.45 -35.53 26.11
N PRO A 302 -2.55 -35.14 26.76
CA PRO A 302 -3.20 -35.97 27.77
C PRO A 302 -3.74 -37.27 27.20
N THR A 303 -4.04 -37.33 25.89
CA THR A 303 -4.56 -38.53 25.24
C THR A 303 -3.46 -39.48 24.75
N GLY A 304 -2.22 -38.99 24.59
CA GLY A 304 -1.11 -39.73 23.97
C GLY A 304 -1.31 -40.01 22.48
N ILE A 305 -2.40 -39.52 21.89
CA ILE A 305 -2.73 -39.73 20.48
C ILE A 305 -1.90 -38.76 19.66
N THR A 306 -1.32 -39.26 18.57
CA THR A 306 -0.52 -38.45 17.66
C THR A 306 -1.04 -38.63 16.25
N ASP A 307 -1.30 -37.53 15.54
CA ASP A 307 -1.67 -37.58 14.13
C ASP A 307 -0.39 -37.69 13.29
N PRO A 308 -0.10 -38.83 12.64
CA PRO A 308 1.05 -38.92 11.76
C PRO A 308 0.93 -38.01 10.53
N GLY A 309 -0.28 -37.53 10.23
CA GLY A 309 -0.63 -36.84 9.00
C GLY A 309 -0.59 -37.78 7.80
N ARG A 310 -1.29 -37.39 6.73
CA ARG A 310 -1.17 -38.05 5.42
C ARG A 310 -0.86 -37.01 4.36
N PHE A 311 0.13 -37.27 3.52
CA PHE A 311 0.38 -36.41 2.37
C PHE A 311 -0.56 -36.82 1.23
N VAL A 312 -1.57 -35.99 0.96
CA VAL A 312 -2.60 -36.28 -0.04
C VAL A 312 -2.24 -35.57 -1.33
N HIS A 313 -2.25 -36.32 -2.43
CA HIS A 313 -2.21 -35.77 -3.77
C HIS A 313 -3.64 -35.52 -4.24
N GLU A 314 -4.07 -34.27 -4.28
CA GLU A 314 -5.38 -33.98 -4.85
C GLU A 314 -5.36 -34.24 -6.36
N PRO A 315 -6.51 -34.64 -6.94
CA PRO A 315 -6.67 -34.69 -8.39
C PRO A 315 -6.30 -33.35 -9.02
N VAL A 316 -5.90 -33.38 -10.28
CA VAL A 316 -5.68 -32.15 -11.06
C VAL A 316 -7.00 -31.39 -11.12
N LYS A 317 -6.99 -30.16 -10.63
CA LYS A 317 -8.11 -29.22 -10.69
C LYS A 317 -7.98 -28.37 -11.95
N TYR A 318 -9.12 -28.07 -12.56
CA TYR A 318 -9.24 -27.14 -13.67
C TYR A 318 -10.20 -26.04 -13.27
N ASP A 319 -9.71 -24.81 -13.28
CA ASP A 319 -10.49 -23.62 -12.96
C ASP A 319 -10.63 -22.79 -14.23
N LEU A 320 -11.87 -22.59 -14.66
CA LEU A 320 -12.21 -21.72 -15.79
C LEU A 320 -12.68 -20.38 -15.24
N GLY A 321 -12.11 -19.29 -15.74
CA GLY A 321 -12.50 -17.93 -15.39
C GLY A 321 -12.75 -17.09 -16.63
N LEU A 322 -13.62 -16.10 -16.51
CA LEU A 322 -13.92 -15.16 -17.60
C LEU A 322 -14.01 -13.75 -17.04
N ASN A 323 -13.14 -12.86 -17.51
CA ASN A 323 -13.27 -11.42 -17.25
C ASN A 323 -13.81 -10.72 -18.50
N LEU A 324 -14.71 -9.77 -18.29
CA LEU A 324 -15.28 -8.92 -19.31
C LEU A 324 -15.13 -7.46 -18.88
N LYS A 325 -14.74 -6.62 -19.84
CA LYS A 325 -14.68 -5.17 -19.65
C LYS A 325 -15.30 -4.48 -20.85
N TYR A 326 -16.22 -3.57 -20.58
CA TYR A 326 -16.96 -2.84 -21.59
C TYR A 326 -16.95 -1.34 -21.31
N THR A 327 -16.35 -0.57 -22.23
CA THR A 327 -16.31 0.89 -22.19
C THR A 327 -17.60 1.43 -22.78
N ILE A 328 -18.55 1.80 -21.91
CA ILE A 328 -19.87 2.33 -22.31
C ILE A 328 -19.71 3.71 -22.96
N THR A 329 -18.88 4.56 -22.33
CA THR A 329 -18.45 5.86 -22.85
C THR A 329 -16.98 6.07 -22.50
N SER A 330 -16.31 7.10 -23.03
CA SER A 330 -14.92 7.43 -22.66
C SER A 330 -14.71 7.65 -21.15
N ASN A 331 -15.77 7.77 -20.36
CA ASN A 331 -15.73 8.07 -18.92
C ASN A 331 -16.48 7.05 -18.06
N ILE A 332 -17.04 5.98 -18.63
CA ILE A 332 -17.83 4.97 -17.90
C ILE A 332 -17.45 3.57 -18.39
N THR A 333 -17.05 2.72 -17.44
CA THR A 333 -16.61 1.35 -17.68
C THR A 333 -17.39 0.38 -16.82
N LEU A 334 -17.84 -0.72 -17.43
CA LEU A 334 -18.42 -1.88 -16.78
C LEU A 334 -17.39 -3.02 -16.81
N ASP A 335 -17.00 -3.49 -15.64
CA ASP A 335 -16.18 -4.68 -15.44
C ASP A 335 -17.08 -5.80 -14.87
N ALA A 336 -16.98 -7.00 -15.41
CA ALA A 336 -17.68 -8.17 -14.91
C ALA A 336 -16.74 -9.37 -14.94
N ALA A 337 -16.92 -10.29 -14.01
CA ALA A 337 -16.09 -11.47 -13.94
C ALA A 337 -16.85 -12.67 -13.36
N ILE A 338 -16.60 -13.83 -13.95
CA ILE A 338 -17.13 -15.15 -13.54
C ILE A 338 -15.93 -16.00 -13.16
N ASN A 339 -15.98 -16.58 -11.97
CA ASN A 339 -14.83 -17.18 -11.29
C ASN A 339 -13.56 -16.33 -11.54
N PRO A 340 -13.60 -15.03 -11.18
CA PRO A 340 -12.49 -14.15 -11.47
C PRO A 340 -11.21 -14.74 -10.89
N ASP A 341 -10.13 -14.56 -11.61
CA ASP A 341 -8.88 -15.20 -11.26
C ASP A 341 -8.27 -14.57 -10.00
N PHE A 342 -8.36 -15.28 -8.88
CA PHE A 342 -7.87 -14.83 -7.57
C PHE A 342 -6.72 -15.65 -7.00
N ALA A 343 -6.29 -16.69 -7.70
CA ALA A 343 -5.08 -17.40 -7.35
C ALA A 343 -3.90 -16.44 -7.50
N GLU A 344 -3.29 -16.06 -6.39
CA GLU A 344 -2.10 -15.23 -6.42
C GLU A 344 -1.00 -15.99 -7.15
N ILE A 345 -0.49 -15.41 -8.25
CA ILE A 345 0.70 -15.93 -8.95
C ILE A 345 1.91 -15.89 -8.00
N GLU A 346 1.87 -15.01 -7.00
CA GLU A 346 2.90 -14.85 -5.98
C GLU A 346 2.28 -14.78 -4.59
N ALA A 347 2.65 -15.73 -3.73
CA ALA A 347 2.23 -15.69 -2.34
C ALA A 347 2.70 -14.40 -1.64
N ASP A 348 1.93 -13.99 -0.63
CA ASP A 348 2.32 -12.90 0.25
C ASP A 348 3.68 -13.14 0.92
N ALA A 349 4.40 -12.05 1.15
CA ALA A 349 5.67 -12.13 1.86
C ALA A 349 5.44 -12.56 3.32
N PRO A 350 6.36 -13.35 3.90
CA PRO A 350 6.29 -13.67 5.31
C PRO A 350 6.40 -12.37 6.11
N VAL A 351 5.57 -12.27 7.15
CA VAL A 351 5.52 -11.16 8.09
C VAL A 351 5.66 -11.71 9.50
N VAL A 352 6.25 -10.94 10.41
CA VAL A 352 6.38 -11.36 11.81
C VAL A 352 4.99 -11.39 12.45
N THR A 353 4.49 -12.58 12.74
CA THR A 353 3.16 -12.79 13.36
C THR A 353 3.21 -12.97 14.88
N ALA A 354 4.40 -12.94 15.50
CA ALA A 354 4.57 -13.09 16.94
C ALA A 354 3.99 -11.91 17.72
N ASN A 355 3.41 -12.18 18.89
CA ASN A 355 2.92 -11.18 19.85
C ASN A 355 1.95 -10.12 19.22
N GLN A 356 1.16 -10.53 18.22
CA GLN A 356 0.20 -9.67 17.53
C GLN A 356 -1.20 -9.74 18.17
N ARG A 357 -1.85 -8.58 18.39
CA ARG A 357 -3.24 -8.49 18.89
C ARG A 357 -4.28 -8.19 17.80
N PHE A 358 -3.83 -7.77 16.63
CA PHE A 358 -4.71 -7.23 15.58
C PHE A 358 -4.41 -7.90 14.24
N PRO A 359 -5.41 -7.98 13.34
CA PRO A 359 -5.21 -8.56 12.01
C PRO A 359 -4.21 -7.76 11.17
N ILE A 360 -3.47 -8.46 10.32
CA ILE A 360 -2.49 -7.89 9.40
C ILE A 360 -3.20 -7.46 8.11
N PHE A 361 -2.78 -6.33 7.55
CA PHE A 361 -3.29 -5.83 6.27
C PHE A 361 -2.40 -6.33 5.14
N PHE A 362 -3.00 -6.89 4.10
CA PHE A 362 -2.31 -7.26 2.86
C PHE A 362 -2.81 -6.40 1.70
N GLN A 363 -1.93 -6.06 0.74
CA GLN A 363 -2.33 -5.30 -0.44
C GLN A 363 -3.11 -6.18 -1.43
N GLU A 364 -4.08 -5.61 -2.14
CA GLU A 364 -4.78 -6.32 -3.21
C GLU A 364 -3.85 -6.54 -4.42
N LYS A 365 -3.89 -7.73 -5.02
CA LYS A 365 -3.06 -8.10 -6.18
C LYS A 365 -3.90 -8.58 -7.38
N ARG A 366 -5.21 -8.72 -7.20
CA ARG A 366 -6.09 -9.40 -8.15
C ARG A 366 -6.62 -8.38 -9.18
N PRO A 367 -6.39 -8.57 -10.50
CA PRO A 367 -6.64 -7.54 -11.52
C PRO A 367 -8.05 -6.95 -11.51
N PHE A 368 -9.09 -7.77 -11.31
CA PHE A 368 -10.47 -7.29 -11.23
C PHE A 368 -10.68 -6.23 -10.14
N PHE A 369 -10.01 -6.33 -9.00
CA PHE A 369 -10.14 -5.39 -7.90
C PHE A 369 -9.20 -4.20 -7.98
N LEU A 370 -8.11 -4.29 -8.76
CA LEU A 370 -7.12 -3.22 -8.93
C LEU A 370 -7.63 -2.10 -9.84
N GLU A 371 -8.31 -2.43 -10.94
CA GLU A 371 -8.82 -1.40 -11.85
C GLU A 371 -9.90 -0.54 -11.15
N GLY A 372 -9.77 0.78 -11.16
CA GLY A 372 -10.77 1.65 -10.51
C GLY A 372 -10.80 1.55 -8.98
N ALA A 373 -9.83 0.88 -8.35
CA ALA A 373 -9.74 0.73 -6.90
C ALA A 373 -9.68 2.07 -6.18
N GLU A 374 -9.08 3.08 -6.81
CA GLU A 374 -8.91 4.43 -6.28
C GLU A 374 -10.25 5.12 -6.00
N ILE A 375 -11.32 4.71 -6.67
CA ILE A 375 -12.68 5.22 -6.43
C ILE A 375 -13.18 4.79 -5.05
N PHE A 376 -12.84 3.58 -4.61
CA PHE A 376 -13.32 2.98 -3.37
C PHE A 376 -12.37 3.21 -2.18
N GLN A 377 -11.33 4.02 -2.34
CA GLN A 377 -10.44 4.39 -1.23
C GLN A 377 -11.06 5.47 -0.33
N SER A 378 -10.90 5.32 0.98
CA SER A 378 -11.28 6.33 1.98
C SER A 378 -10.52 6.14 3.30
N PRO A 379 -10.38 7.18 4.16
CA PRO A 379 -9.59 7.11 5.39
C PRO A 379 -9.97 5.99 6.38
N LEU A 380 -11.27 5.71 6.57
CA LEU A 380 -11.77 4.69 7.49
C LEU A 380 -11.85 3.29 6.88
N GLN A 381 -11.55 3.14 5.58
CA GLN A 381 -11.53 1.86 4.83
C GLN A 381 -12.78 0.96 5.05
N PRO A 382 -14.01 1.45 4.76
CA PRO A 382 -15.23 0.66 4.86
C PRO A 382 -15.32 -0.45 3.80
N PHE A 383 -14.46 -0.43 2.78
CA PHE A 383 -14.29 -1.49 1.79
C PHE A 383 -12.82 -1.92 1.70
N TYR A 384 -12.60 -3.23 1.70
CA TYR A 384 -11.31 -3.90 1.53
C TYR A 384 -11.56 -5.17 0.72
N SER A 385 -11.14 -5.18 -0.54
CA SER A 385 -11.50 -6.23 -1.51
C SER A 385 -11.04 -7.63 -1.12
N ARG A 386 -9.96 -7.77 -0.33
CA ARG A 386 -9.52 -9.07 0.23
C ARG A 386 -10.47 -9.68 1.26
N THR A 387 -11.53 -8.97 1.68
CA THR A 387 -12.65 -9.57 2.41
C THR A 387 -13.56 -10.43 1.53
N ILE A 388 -13.48 -10.26 0.20
CA ILE A 388 -14.10 -11.12 -0.81
C ILE A 388 -13.03 -12.16 -1.19
N VAL A 389 -13.11 -13.34 -0.59
CA VAL A 389 -12.00 -14.30 -0.57
C VAL A 389 -12.01 -15.21 -1.79
N ASP A 390 -13.17 -15.79 -2.11
CA ASP A 390 -13.39 -16.77 -3.18
C ASP A 390 -14.69 -16.45 -3.94
N PRO A 391 -14.75 -15.35 -4.72
CA PRO A 391 -15.97 -14.99 -5.40
C PRO A 391 -16.18 -15.75 -6.70
N ASP A 392 -17.43 -16.18 -6.90
CA ASP A 392 -17.90 -16.89 -8.09
C ASP A 392 -18.37 -15.93 -9.19
N ILE A 393 -18.91 -14.77 -8.80
CA ILE A 393 -19.28 -13.70 -9.72
C ILE A 393 -19.06 -12.33 -9.07
N ALA A 394 -18.52 -11.40 -9.85
CA ALA A 394 -18.38 -10.01 -9.44
C ALA A 394 -18.61 -9.05 -10.61
N THR A 395 -19.27 -7.93 -10.32
CA THR A 395 -19.54 -6.87 -11.30
C THR A 395 -19.26 -5.52 -10.69
N LYS A 396 -18.66 -4.63 -11.46
CA LYS A 396 -18.26 -3.30 -11.05
C LYS A 396 -18.54 -2.30 -12.17
N LEU A 397 -19.24 -1.22 -11.84
CA LEU A 397 -19.50 -0.10 -12.74
C LEU A 397 -18.82 1.13 -12.17
N THR A 398 -17.91 1.73 -12.93
CA THR A 398 -17.20 2.94 -12.49
C THR A 398 -17.23 4.02 -13.56
N GLY A 399 -17.24 5.27 -13.14
CA GLY A 399 -17.16 6.36 -14.10
C GLY A 399 -17.24 7.75 -13.50
N LYS A 400 -17.21 8.73 -14.40
CA LYS A 400 -17.37 10.15 -14.09
C LYS A 400 -18.28 10.82 -15.13
N ILE A 401 -19.31 11.53 -14.64
CA ILE A 401 -20.22 12.33 -15.46
C ILE A 401 -20.20 13.76 -14.91
N GLY A 402 -19.59 14.68 -15.69
CA GLY A 402 -19.38 16.06 -15.27
C GLY A 402 -18.60 16.12 -13.94
N LYS A 403 -19.23 16.68 -12.90
CA LYS A 403 -18.64 16.81 -11.57
C LYS A 403 -18.88 15.61 -10.65
N ASN A 404 -19.57 14.56 -11.11
CA ASN A 404 -19.94 13.42 -10.29
C ASN A 404 -19.13 12.19 -10.70
N SER A 405 -18.32 11.66 -9.79
CA SER A 405 -17.67 10.36 -9.92
C SER A 405 -18.46 9.31 -9.15
N PHE A 406 -18.55 8.10 -9.66
CA PHE A 406 -19.27 7.02 -9.02
C PHE A 406 -18.58 5.67 -9.22
N GLY A 407 -18.81 4.77 -8.26
CA GLY A 407 -18.41 3.38 -8.30
C GLY A 407 -19.49 2.53 -7.66
N PHE A 408 -19.90 1.48 -8.33
CA PHE A 408 -20.83 0.48 -7.80
C PHE A 408 -20.20 -0.90 -8.01
N LEU A 409 -20.11 -1.70 -6.95
CA LEU A 409 -19.58 -3.07 -7.03
C LEU A 409 -20.53 -4.01 -6.31
N VAL A 410 -20.79 -5.16 -6.93
CA VAL A 410 -21.47 -6.29 -6.31
C VAL A 410 -20.66 -7.55 -6.51
N ALA A 411 -20.65 -8.42 -5.51
CA ALA A 411 -19.96 -9.70 -5.59
C ALA A 411 -20.69 -10.76 -4.76
N SER A 412 -20.57 -12.00 -5.19
CA SER A 412 -20.95 -13.19 -4.44
C SER A 412 -19.66 -13.94 -4.09
N ASP A 413 -19.55 -14.42 -2.85
CA ASP A 413 -18.34 -15.01 -2.25
C ASP A 413 -18.66 -16.36 -1.64
N ASN A 414 -18.04 -17.43 -2.13
CA ASN A 414 -18.30 -18.79 -1.69
C ASN A 414 -17.54 -19.13 -0.40
N ALA A 415 -16.45 -18.44 -0.11
CA ALA A 415 -15.53 -18.80 0.99
C ALA A 415 -16.21 -19.03 2.35
N PRO A 416 -17.19 -18.20 2.80
CA PRO A 416 -17.78 -18.37 4.13
C PRO A 416 -18.62 -19.65 4.30
N GLY A 417 -19.08 -20.26 3.20
CA GLY A 417 -19.82 -21.52 3.20
C GLY A 417 -19.06 -22.72 2.64
N ASN A 418 -17.82 -22.52 2.18
CA ASN A 418 -17.00 -23.55 1.54
C ASN A 418 -16.16 -24.32 2.58
N PHE A 419 -16.78 -25.32 3.21
CA PHE A 419 -16.11 -26.19 4.20
C PHE A 419 -15.51 -27.43 3.54
N SER A 420 -14.37 -27.89 4.07
CA SER A 420 -13.67 -29.11 3.63
C SER A 420 -14.44 -30.38 4.01
N GLU A 421 -14.16 -31.50 3.33
CA GLU A 421 -14.76 -32.80 3.67
C GLU A 421 -14.46 -33.23 5.11
N ASP A 422 -13.25 -32.94 5.61
CA ASP A 422 -12.86 -33.27 6.99
C ASP A 422 -13.70 -32.48 8.01
N GLU A 423 -14.00 -31.21 7.74
CA GLU A 423 -14.88 -30.38 8.58
C GLU A 423 -16.35 -30.84 8.50
N ARG A 424 -16.83 -31.17 7.29
CA ARG A 424 -18.21 -31.67 7.09
C ARG A 424 -18.46 -32.99 7.80
N ASN A 425 -17.44 -33.85 7.89
CA ASN A 425 -17.54 -35.21 8.40
C ASN A 425 -17.01 -35.38 9.85
N ASP A 426 -16.64 -34.31 10.56
CA ASP A 426 -16.14 -34.41 11.94
C ASP A 426 -17.14 -35.16 12.83
N PRO A 427 -16.79 -36.17 13.65
CA PRO A 427 -17.76 -36.93 14.43
C PRO A 427 -18.49 -36.07 15.48
N ASP A 428 -17.91 -34.95 15.92
CA ASP A 428 -18.53 -34.06 16.91
C ASP A 428 -19.41 -32.99 16.22
N PRO A 429 -20.74 -32.97 16.49
CA PRO A 429 -21.66 -32.00 15.91
C PRO A 429 -21.36 -30.54 16.30
N ASN A 430 -20.58 -30.29 17.35
CA ASN A 430 -20.13 -28.94 17.72
C ASN A 430 -19.02 -28.41 16.80
N PHE A 431 -18.28 -29.32 16.14
CA PHE A 431 -17.22 -28.99 15.19
C PHE A 431 -17.69 -29.10 13.73
N ARG A 432 -18.83 -29.77 13.48
CA ARG A 432 -19.49 -29.74 12.17
C ARG A 432 -20.07 -28.37 11.84
N PRO A 433 -19.91 -27.88 10.61
CA PRO A 433 -20.64 -26.70 10.14
C PRO A 433 -22.15 -26.97 10.16
N SER A 434 -22.93 -25.97 10.56
CA SER A 434 -24.40 -26.05 10.50
C SER A 434 -24.89 -26.02 9.04
N ASP A 435 -25.93 -26.79 8.72
CA ASP A 435 -26.55 -26.84 7.39
C ASP A 435 -26.96 -25.46 6.82
N GLU A 436 -27.29 -24.51 7.69
CA GLU A 436 -27.64 -23.15 7.28
C GLU A 436 -26.47 -22.37 6.65
N PHE A 437 -25.22 -22.76 6.93
CA PHE A 437 -24.01 -22.13 6.41
C PHE A 437 -23.37 -22.90 5.26
N LEU A 438 -23.63 -24.22 5.17
CA LEU A 438 -23.04 -25.09 4.15
C LEU A 438 -23.41 -24.62 2.74
N ASP A 439 -22.38 -24.45 1.90
CA ASP A 439 -22.51 -24.11 0.49
C ASP A 439 -23.33 -22.83 0.25
N LYS A 440 -23.32 -21.90 1.21
CA LYS A 440 -23.94 -20.59 1.10
C LYS A 440 -22.91 -19.52 0.79
N ASN A 441 -23.33 -18.57 -0.03
CA ASN A 441 -22.49 -17.45 -0.42
C ASN A 441 -22.73 -16.25 0.49
N ALA A 442 -21.68 -15.46 0.71
CA ALA A 442 -21.82 -14.10 1.19
C ALA A 442 -21.99 -13.14 0.01
N TYR A 443 -22.92 -12.19 0.14
CA TYR A 443 -23.15 -11.17 -0.86
C TYR A 443 -22.62 -9.82 -0.39
N PHE A 444 -21.92 -9.15 -1.30
CA PHE A 444 -21.33 -7.84 -1.08
C PHE A 444 -21.96 -6.82 -2.04
N ALA A 445 -22.22 -5.63 -1.52
CA ALA A 445 -22.54 -4.45 -2.33
C ALA A 445 -21.75 -3.25 -1.82
N VAL A 446 -21.19 -2.46 -2.74
CA VAL A 446 -20.39 -1.28 -2.45
C VAL A 446 -20.87 -0.14 -3.34
N LEU A 447 -21.17 1.00 -2.75
CA LEU A 447 -21.58 2.21 -3.45
C LEU A 447 -20.67 3.36 -3.06
N ARG A 448 -20.11 4.00 -4.07
CA ARG A 448 -19.35 5.24 -3.96
C ARG A 448 -19.98 6.30 -4.84
N LEU A 449 -20.27 7.46 -4.27
CA LEU A 449 -20.65 8.66 -5.00
C LEU A 449 -19.74 9.80 -4.54
N LYS A 450 -19.22 10.61 -5.45
CA LYS A 450 -18.36 11.75 -5.13
C LYS A 450 -18.70 12.90 -6.05
N ARG A 451 -18.86 14.10 -5.49
CA ARG A 451 -19.16 15.32 -6.21
C ARG A 451 -18.07 16.36 -5.99
N ASP A 452 -17.54 16.86 -7.09
CA ASP A 452 -16.59 17.97 -7.08
C ASP A 452 -17.34 19.29 -6.82
N VAL A 453 -16.85 20.06 -5.86
CA VAL A 453 -17.37 21.38 -5.47
C VAL A 453 -16.26 22.41 -5.71
N GLY A 454 -16.53 23.39 -6.57
CA GLY A 454 -15.49 24.29 -7.05
C GLY A 454 -14.39 23.54 -7.82
N LYS A 455 -13.15 24.06 -7.77
CA LYS A 455 -11.98 23.43 -8.40
C LYS A 455 -11.27 22.47 -7.46
N GLU A 456 -11.24 22.76 -6.16
CA GLU A 456 -10.32 22.09 -5.23
C GLU A 456 -11.02 21.33 -4.08
N HIS A 457 -12.36 21.29 -4.03
CA HIS A 457 -13.10 20.59 -2.96
C HIS A 457 -13.91 19.40 -3.48
N ASN A 458 -14.16 18.42 -2.63
CA ASN A 458 -15.15 17.37 -2.90
C ASN A 458 -15.91 16.97 -1.64
N VAL A 459 -17.10 16.45 -1.88
CA VAL A 459 -17.91 15.73 -0.90
C VAL A 459 -18.34 14.41 -1.53
N GLY A 460 -18.41 13.37 -0.73
CA GLY A 460 -18.76 12.03 -1.17
C GLY A 460 -19.62 11.29 -0.18
N PHE A 461 -20.30 10.27 -0.69
CA PHE A 461 -20.99 9.24 0.06
C PHE A 461 -20.30 7.90 -0.18
N PHE A 462 -20.21 7.09 0.86
CA PHE A 462 -19.69 5.74 0.81
C PHE A 462 -20.66 4.81 1.54
N GLY A 463 -21.08 3.72 0.89
CA GLY A 463 -21.89 2.67 1.50
C GLY A 463 -21.35 1.27 1.19
N THR A 464 -21.40 0.37 2.15
CA THR A 464 -21.13 -1.06 1.99
C THR A 464 -22.20 -1.90 2.66
N ALA A 465 -22.47 -3.06 2.07
CA ALA A 465 -23.33 -4.10 2.62
C ALA A 465 -22.61 -5.45 2.48
N ARG A 466 -22.63 -6.25 3.54
CA ARG A 466 -22.26 -7.67 3.53
C ARG A 466 -23.39 -8.47 4.16
N VAL A 467 -23.89 -9.48 3.46
CA VAL A 467 -24.96 -10.36 3.94
C VAL A 467 -24.53 -11.81 3.77
N PHE A 468 -24.69 -12.60 4.83
CA PHE A 468 -24.49 -14.05 4.89
C PHE A 468 -25.55 -14.61 5.86
N PRO A 469 -25.95 -15.89 5.82
CA PRO A 469 -26.94 -16.41 6.78
C PRO A 469 -26.60 -16.02 8.23
N ARG A 470 -27.62 -15.50 8.94
CA ARG A 470 -27.55 -14.92 10.31
C ARG A 470 -26.62 -13.71 10.52
N ASN A 471 -25.87 -13.30 9.49
CA ASN A 471 -24.85 -12.25 9.57
C ASN A 471 -25.12 -11.13 8.56
N ARG A 472 -25.22 -9.89 9.04
CA ARG A 472 -25.35 -8.72 8.16
C ARG A 472 -24.59 -7.53 8.73
N ASN A 473 -23.94 -6.78 7.85
CA ASN A 473 -23.29 -5.53 8.19
C ASN A 473 -23.61 -4.52 7.08
N PHE A 474 -24.10 -3.35 7.49
CA PHE A 474 -24.28 -2.20 6.63
C PHE A 474 -23.46 -1.06 7.20
N THR A 475 -22.59 -0.47 6.39
CA THR A 475 -21.80 0.70 6.77
C THR A 475 -22.07 1.81 5.76
N GLY A 476 -22.28 3.04 6.21
CA GLY A 476 -22.58 4.13 5.29
C GLY A 476 -22.31 5.51 5.89
N GLY A 477 -21.95 6.47 5.06
CA GLY A 477 -21.81 7.85 5.49
C GLY A 477 -21.11 8.75 4.47
N PHE A 478 -20.58 9.88 4.95
CA PHE A 478 -20.07 10.96 4.12
C PHE A 478 -18.61 11.25 4.38
N ASP A 479 -17.91 11.71 3.36
CA ASP A 479 -16.53 12.19 3.44
C ASP A 479 -16.31 13.39 2.53
N GLY A 480 -15.17 14.05 2.68
CA GLY A 480 -14.79 15.11 1.78
C GLY A 480 -13.38 15.64 2.01
N THR A 481 -12.90 16.40 1.03
CA THR A 481 -11.62 17.10 1.04
C THR A 481 -11.86 18.56 0.70
N PHE A 482 -11.34 19.46 1.52
CA PHE A 482 -11.44 20.90 1.34
C PHE A 482 -10.06 21.54 1.40
N LYS A 483 -9.63 22.16 0.30
CA LYS A 483 -8.46 23.03 0.30
C LYS A 483 -8.84 24.41 0.82
N LEU A 484 -8.54 24.70 2.09
CA LEU A 484 -8.96 25.93 2.76
C LEU A 484 -8.22 27.16 2.20
N ASN A 485 -6.96 26.97 1.80
CA ASN A 485 -6.13 27.94 1.10
C ASN A 485 -5.01 27.20 0.35
N SER A 486 -4.08 27.93 -0.29
CA SER A 486 -2.99 27.32 -1.06
C SER A 486 -2.06 26.40 -0.25
N LYS A 487 -2.05 26.47 1.09
CA LYS A 487 -1.16 25.74 1.99
C LYS A 487 -1.87 24.73 2.88
N THR A 488 -3.19 24.88 3.07
CA THR A 488 -3.97 24.09 4.05
C THR A 488 -5.02 23.22 3.38
N VAL A 489 -4.99 21.92 3.64
CA VAL A 489 -6.00 20.94 3.21
C VAL A 489 -6.63 20.27 4.41
N MET A 490 -7.96 20.29 4.48
CA MET A 490 -8.75 19.57 5.47
C MET A 490 -9.43 18.37 4.82
N LYS A 491 -9.40 17.21 5.48
CA LYS A 491 -10.17 16.02 5.09
C LYS A 491 -11.08 15.62 6.24
N PHE A 492 -12.25 15.08 5.93
CA PHE A 492 -13.15 14.51 6.94
C PHE A 492 -13.85 13.26 6.41
N GLN A 493 -14.29 12.40 7.33
CA GLN A 493 -15.20 11.29 7.06
C GLN A 493 -16.00 10.94 8.31
N ALA A 494 -17.27 10.64 8.15
CA ALA A 494 -18.15 10.13 9.21
C ALA A 494 -18.96 8.96 8.66
N LEU A 495 -18.95 7.82 9.37
CA LEU A 495 -19.61 6.57 8.97
C LEU A 495 -20.47 6.03 10.10
N GLY A 496 -21.73 5.70 9.81
CA GLY A 496 -22.57 4.88 10.67
C GLY A 496 -22.52 3.42 10.23
N THR A 497 -22.66 2.49 11.17
CA THR A 497 -22.76 1.05 10.90
C THR A 497 -23.93 0.45 11.64
N HIS A 498 -24.64 -0.48 11.00
CA HIS A 498 -25.59 -1.38 11.63
C HIS A 498 -25.16 -2.82 11.37
N SER A 499 -24.92 -3.57 12.44
CA SER A 499 -24.40 -4.93 12.35
C SER A 499 -25.24 -5.90 13.14
N ARG A 500 -25.33 -7.14 12.64
CA ARG A 500 -25.79 -8.33 13.36
C ARG A 500 -24.80 -9.46 13.06
N LYS A 501 -24.14 -9.97 14.10
CA LYS A 501 -23.25 -11.13 14.00
C LYS A 501 -23.74 -12.24 14.92
N TYR A 502 -23.90 -13.42 14.36
CA TYR A 502 -24.13 -14.66 15.07
C TYR A 502 -22.78 -15.22 15.54
N PHE A 503 -22.69 -15.61 16.81
CA PHE A 503 -21.49 -16.22 17.39
C PHE A 503 -21.88 -17.22 18.49
N TYR A 504 -21.01 -18.19 18.74
CA TYR A 504 -21.10 -19.06 19.90
C TYR A 504 -20.25 -18.47 21.03
N ASP A 505 -20.85 -18.31 22.21
CA ASP A 505 -20.14 -17.93 23.42
C ASP A 505 -19.74 -19.20 24.17
N PRO A 506 -18.44 -19.56 24.22
CA PRO A 506 -17.99 -20.78 24.86
C PRO A 506 -18.07 -20.72 26.40
N PHE A 507 -18.18 -19.52 26.99
CA PHE A 507 -18.31 -19.37 28.44
C PHE A 507 -19.76 -19.52 28.90
N GLU A 508 -20.71 -19.07 28.07
CA GLU A 508 -22.14 -19.26 28.32
C GLU A 508 -22.66 -20.58 27.73
N ASN A 509 -21.85 -21.27 26.90
CA ASN A 509 -22.24 -22.46 26.13
C ASN A 509 -23.51 -22.21 25.28
N GLU A 510 -23.69 -20.97 24.80
CA GLU A 510 -24.90 -20.53 24.11
C GLU A 510 -24.56 -19.80 22.80
N ARG A 511 -25.49 -19.86 21.85
CA ARG A 511 -25.35 -19.17 20.56
C ARG A 511 -26.10 -17.85 20.59
N ASN A 512 -25.37 -16.75 20.51
CA ASN A 512 -25.88 -15.39 20.70
C ASN A 512 -25.80 -14.53 19.44
N TYR A 513 -26.61 -13.46 19.42
CA TYR A 513 -26.50 -12.40 18.43
C TYR A 513 -25.88 -11.16 19.05
N ARG A 514 -24.84 -10.64 18.41
CA ARG A 514 -24.37 -9.28 18.68
C ARG A 514 -24.93 -8.34 17.62
N THR A 515 -25.97 -7.60 17.99
CA THR A 515 -26.49 -6.47 17.22
C THR A 515 -25.95 -5.17 17.78
N GLY A 516 -25.51 -4.26 16.92
CA GLY A 516 -24.98 -2.98 17.38
C GLY A 516 -24.97 -1.92 16.30
N ASN A 517 -25.17 -0.68 16.72
CA ASN A 517 -24.97 0.50 15.90
C ASN A 517 -23.62 1.13 16.28
N GLY A 518 -22.82 1.46 15.28
CA GLY A 518 -21.51 2.04 15.49
C GLY A 518 -21.31 3.35 14.74
N LEU A 519 -20.35 4.14 15.19
CA LEU A 519 -19.94 5.40 14.59
C LEU A 519 -18.43 5.36 14.38
N GLY A 520 -17.98 5.73 13.18
CA GLY A 520 -16.60 6.01 12.86
C GLY A 520 -16.46 7.45 12.39
N TYR A 521 -15.38 8.13 12.78
CA TYR A 521 -15.04 9.46 12.28
C TYR A 521 -13.55 9.57 11.97
N PHE A 522 -13.23 10.46 11.05
CA PHE A 522 -11.88 10.88 10.70
C PHE A 522 -11.91 12.37 10.37
N VAL A 523 -10.95 13.13 10.87
CA VAL A 523 -10.70 14.53 10.49
C VAL A 523 -9.19 14.72 10.43
N SER A 524 -8.69 15.35 9.37
CA SER A 524 -7.30 15.78 9.31
C SER A 524 -7.17 17.20 8.78
N VAL A 525 -6.15 17.92 9.25
CA VAL A 525 -5.73 19.23 8.74
C VAL A 525 -4.23 19.13 8.44
N ASP A 526 -3.88 19.31 7.18
CA ASP A 526 -2.51 19.36 6.69
C ASP A 526 -2.18 20.79 6.25
N TYR A 527 -1.19 21.40 6.89
CA TYR A 527 -0.58 22.65 6.47
C TYR A 527 0.84 22.36 6.00
N SER A 528 1.18 22.74 4.77
CA SER A 528 2.52 22.51 4.24
C SER A 528 3.05 23.71 3.46
N THR A 529 4.33 24.01 3.69
CA THR A 529 5.16 24.96 2.94
C THR A 529 6.54 24.36 2.71
N ASP A 530 7.46 25.03 2.01
CA ASP A 530 8.81 24.46 1.78
C ASP A 530 9.50 24.08 3.11
N ARG A 531 9.55 25.02 4.06
CA ARG A 531 10.37 24.89 5.28
C ARG A 531 9.60 24.51 6.54
N HIS A 532 8.28 24.63 6.53
CA HIS A 532 7.45 24.34 7.71
C HIS A 532 6.15 23.67 7.31
N GLY A 533 5.70 22.71 8.10
CA GLY A 533 4.37 22.14 7.98
C GLY A 533 3.87 21.58 9.31
N TYR A 534 2.57 21.40 9.43
CA TYR A 534 1.99 20.66 10.53
C TYR A 534 0.84 19.79 10.02
N TYR A 535 0.64 18.66 10.68
CA TYR A 535 -0.41 17.70 10.39
C TYR A 535 -1.15 17.38 11.67
N LEU A 536 -2.45 17.60 11.70
CA LEU A 536 -3.34 17.24 12.80
C LEU A 536 -4.33 16.20 12.31
N GLU A 537 -4.57 15.16 13.10
CA GLU A 537 -5.52 14.09 12.79
C GLU A 537 -6.30 13.69 14.05
N ALA A 538 -7.59 13.45 13.87
CA ALA A 538 -8.46 12.82 14.84
C ALA A 538 -9.22 11.68 14.16
N ILE A 539 -9.10 10.47 14.69
CA ILE A 539 -9.75 9.27 14.16
C ILE A 539 -10.38 8.47 15.29
N GLY A 540 -11.66 8.15 15.18
CA GLY A 540 -12.34 7.38 16.21
C GLY A 540 -13.31 6.37 15.64
N ARG A 541 -13.48 5.27 16.36
CA ARG A 541 -14.40 4.16 16.06
C ARG A 541 -15.04 3.74 17.37
N SER A 542 -16.36 3.82 17.46
CA SER A 542 -17.10 3.39 18.64
C SER A 542 -16.96 1.89 18.88
N ARG A 543 -17.39 1.41 20.04
CA ARG A 543 -17.28 -0.01 20.44
C ARG A 543 -17.93 -0.98 19.45
N ASP A 544 -19.07 -0.59 18.90
CA ASP A 544 -19.86 -1.42 17.98
C ASP A 544 -19.69 -1.00 16.51
N TYR A 545 -18.72 -0.15 16.20
CA TYR A 545 -18.31 0.10 14.82
C TYR A 545 -17.79 -1.19 14.19
N ARG A 546 -18.36 -1.58 13.05
CA ARG A 546 -17.89 -2.69 12.22
C ARG A 546 -18.04 -2.36 10.75
N ALA A 547 -17.08 -2.80 9.95
CA ALA A 547 -17.12 -2.76 8.50
C ALA A 547 -16.70 -4.14 8.00
N ASP A 548 -17.64 -5.08 7.88
CA ASP A 548 -17.34 -6.48 7.55
C ASP A 548 -16.93 -6.65 6.07
N ALA A 549 -17.28 -5.69 5.21
CA ALA A 549 -16.76 -5.58 3.84
C ALA A 549 -15.44 -4.77 3.77
N GLY A 550 -15.01 -4.21 4.91
CA GLY A 550 -13.87 -3.30 5.04
C GLY A 550 -12.74 -3.88 5.87
N PHE A 551 -11.87 -3.00 6.38
CA PHE A 551 -10.79 -3.41 7.26
C PHE A 551 -10.75 -2.52 8.50
N THR A 552 -10.84 -3.13 9.68
CA THR A 552 -10.77 -2.43 10.97
C THR A 552 -9.83 -3.16 11.90
N ARG A 553 -8.73 -2.52 12.29
CA ARG A 553 -7.74 -3.11 13.23
C ARG A 553 -8.25 -3.15 14.67
N ARG A 554 -8.83 -2.04 15.15
CA ARG A 554 -9.30 -1.87 16.54
C ARG A 554 -10.54 -0.99 16.57
N THR A 555 -11.49 -1.34 17.43
CA THR A 555 -12.69 -0.55 17.73
C THR A 555 -12.61 0.02 19.15
N ASN A 556 -13.63 0.78 19.57
CA ASN A 556 -13.64 1.46 20.86
C ASN A 556 -12.38 2.32 21.08
N THR A 557 -12.05 3.18 20.12
CA THR A 557 -10.87 4.04 20.17
C THR A 557 -11.18 5.44 19.65
N ASN A 558 -10.48 6.44 20.19
CA ASN A 558 -10.39 7.83 19.79
C ASN A 558 -8.90 8.19 19.81
N THR A 559 -8.32 8.36 18.64
CA THR A 559 -6.90 8.65 18.48
C THR A 559 -6.73 10.06 17.92
N PHE A 560 -5.87 10.83 18.58
CA PHE A 560 -5.48 12.17 18.16
C PHE A 560 -3.98 12.14 17.86
N PHE A 561 -3.60 12.66 16.71
CA PHE A 561 -2.22 12.76 16.26
C PHE A 561 -1.91 14.18 15.83
N GLY A 562 -0.71 14.63 16.15
CA GLY A 562 -0.18 15.92 15.74
C GLY A 562 1.28 15.76 15.36
N ALA A 563 1.70 16.34 14.25
CA ALA A 563 3.09 16.42 13.83
C ALA A 563 3.43 17.83 13.36
N ASN A 564 4.66 18.27 13.64
CA ASN A 564 5.26 19.50 13.12
C ASN A 564 6.52 19.12 12.36
N ARG A 565 6.69 19.68 11.17
CA ARG A 565 7.85 19.47 10.31
C ARG A 565 8.59 20.78 10.12
N PHE A 566 9.91 20.73 10.30
CA PHE A 566 10.84 21.77 9.88
C PHE A 566 11.80 21.22 8.82
N SER A 567 12.09 22.00 7.80
CA SER A 567 13.06 21.64 6.76
C SER A 567 14.05 22.76 6.52
N THR A 568 15.31 22.39 6.32
CA THR A 568 16.31 23.31 5.78
C THR A 568 16.04 23.61 4.31
N LYS A 569 16.61 24.70 3.81
CA LYS A 569 16.70 24.90 2.36
C LYS A 569 17.51 23.77 1.73
N SER A 570 17.15 23.39 0.51
CA SER A 570 17.92 22.42 -0.25
C SER A 570 19.23 23.02 -0.75
N ARG A 571 20.32 22.27 -0.65
CA ARG A 571 21.66 22.63 -1.12
C ARG A 571 22.27 21.47 -1.91
N PRO A 572 21.99 21.36 -3.22
CA PRO A 572 22.38 20.22 -4.05
C PRO A 572 23.87 19.88 -4.07
N ASP A 573 24.75 20.84 -3.79
CA ASP A 573 26.20 20.65 -3.81
C ASP A 573 26.80 20.42 -2.41
N ALA A 574 25.98 20.51 -1.36
CA ALA A 574 26.44 20.32 0.02
C ALA A 574 26.46 18.82 0.40
N PRO A 575 27.33 18.39 1.34
CA PRO A 575 27.35 17.01 1.84
C PRO A 575 25.99 16.55 2.41
N ILE A 576 25.29 17.45 3.10
CA ILE A 576 23.89 17.31 3.49
C ILE A 576 23.08 18.21 2.58
N ILE A 577 22.31 17.60 1.68
CA ILE A 577 21.47 18.28 0.71
C ILE A 577 20.30 18.95 1.43
N ARG A 578 19.62 18.20 2.29
CA ARG A 578 18.46 18.67 3.04
C ARG A 578 18.28 17.90 4.33
N LEU A 579 17.93 18.62 5.39
CA LEU A 579 17.53 18.07 6.67
C LEU A 579 16.03 18.34 6.88
N ASN A 580 15.27 17.29 7.18
CA ASN A 580 13.90 17.41 7.66
C ASN A 580 13.81 16.89 9.09
N SER A 581 13.23 17.68 9.99
CA SER A 581 13.01 17.32 11.39
C SER A 581 11.51 17.32 11.66
N ASN A 582 10.99 16.21 12.16
CA ASN A 582 9.58 16.09 12.52
C ASN A 582 9.45 15.85 14.03
N GLN A 583 8.57 16.58 14.70
CA GLN A 583 8.16 16.32 16.08
C GLN A 583 6.71 15.89 16.07
N PHE A 584 6.38 14.80 16.75
CA PHE A 584 5.02 14.28 16.71
C PHE A 584 4.57 13.81 18.08
N ALA A 585 3.25 13.76 18.26
CA ALA A 585 2.60 13.13 19.37
C ALA A 585 1.32 12.43 18.92
N ARG A 586 1.02 11.29 19.54
CA ARG A 586 -0.23 10.55 19.39
C ARG A 586 -0.77 10.21 20.77
N ILE A 587 -2.08 10.28 20.94
CA ILE A 587 -2.76 9.73 22.11
C ILE A 587 -4.01 9.00 21.67
N SER A 588 -4.24 7.82 22.24
CA SER A 588 -5.40 6.98 21.98
C SER A 588 -6.12 6.71 23.28
N LEU A 589 -7.42 7.00 23.29
CA LEU A 589 -8.34 6.78 24.39
C LEU A 589 -9.47 5.86 23.93
N ASP A 590 -10.05 5.06 24.82
CA ASP A 590 -11.33 4.43 24.52
C ASP A 590 -12.50 5.43 24.65
N TRP A 591 -13.72 5.02 24.30
CA TRP A 591 -14.89 5.90 24.41
C TRP A 591 -15.37 6.15 25.85
N LYS A 592 -14.76 5.47 26.84
CA LYS A 592 -14.95 5.75 28.27
C LYS A 592 -13.86 6.70 28.81
N GLY A 593 -12.96 7.20 27.95
CA GLY A 593 -11.85 8.06 28.33
C GLY A 593 -10.66 7.32 28.97
N ARG A 594 -10.66 5.98 28.96
CA ARG A 594 -9.53 5.18 29.44
C ARG A 594 -8.37 5.32 28.44
N LYS A 595 -7.17 5.61 28.93
CA LYS A 595 -5.97 5.68 28.10
C LYS A 595 -5.60 4.30 27.58
N GLN A 596 -5.44 4.16 26.27
CA GLN A 596 -5.00 2.93 25.62
C GLN A 596 -3.53 3.01 25.23
N SER A 597 -3.10 4.13 24.64
CA SER A 597 -1.70 4.35 24.28
C SER A 597 -1.40 5.83 24.09
N GLY A 598 -0.12 6.19 24.13
CA GLY A 598 0.34 7.46 23.63
C GLY A 598 1.81 7.39 23.26
N VAL A 599 2.25 8.26 22.37
CA VAL A 599 3.65 8.38 21.97
C VAL A 599 3.97 9.82 21.67
N ALA A 600 5.16 10.28 22.03
CA ALA A 600 5.72 11.54 21.60
C ALA A 600 7.18 11.31 21.21
N GLY A 601 7.59 11.85 20.08
CA GLY A 601 8.93 11.61 19.54
C GLY A 601 9.34 12.68 18.55
N ALA A 602 10.58 12.55 18.10
CA ALA A 602 11.11 13.34 17.02
C ALA A 602 11.94 12.46 16.09
N ASN A 603 11.85 12.74 14.80
CA ASN A 603 12.73 12.14 13.80
C ASN A 603 13.50 13.20 13.01
N VAL A 604 14.67 12.79 12.53
CA VAL A 604 15.53 13.56 11.64
C VAL A 604 15.80 12.73 10.40
N ASN A 605 15.59 13.33 9.24
CA ASN A 605 15.83 12.79 7.91
C ASN A 605 16.90 13.62 7.24
N LEU A 606 17.99 12.99 6.81
CA LEU A 606 19.08 13.60 6.08
C LEU A 606 19.15 13.01 4.67
N SER A 607 18.94 13.85 3.67
CA SER A 607 19.30 13.57 2.29
C SER A 607 20.73 14.04 2.08
N MET A 608 21.60 13.15 1.62
CA MET A 608 23.04 13.38 1.51
C MET A 608 23.56 13.00 0.13
N GLN A 609 24.75 13.52 -0.22
CA GLN A 609 25.43 13.18 -1.46
C GLN A 609 25.64 11.67 -1.64
N GLY A 610 25.61 11.22 -2.90
CA GLY A 610 25.82 9.83 -3.29
C GLY A 610 24.61 8.94 -3.04
N ASN A 611 23.39 9.46 -3.25
CA ASN A 611 22.12 8.75 -3.01
C ASN A 611 22.07 8.11 -1.61
N MET A 612 22.47 8.88 -0.60
CA MET A 612 22.52 8.40 0.78
C MET A 612 21.40 9.05 1.58
N PHE A 613 20.61 8.22 2.27
CA PHE A 613 19.52 8.65 3.12
C PHE A 613 19.72 8.09 4.53
N LEU A 614 19.68 8.98 5.52
CA LEU A 614 19.73 8.62 6.94
C LEU A 614 18.48 9.12 7.66
N TYR A 615 17.79 8.21 8.31
CA TYR A 615 16.64 8.45 9.17
C TYR A 615 17.00 8.04 10.59
N THR A 616 16.66 8.86 11.57
CA THR A 616 16.63 8.41 12.97
C THR A 616 15.44 8.99 13.70
N GLU A 617 14.81 8.19 14.54
CA GLU A 617 13.71 8.59 15.41
C GLU A 617 13.98 8.13 16.83
N ALA A 618 13.63 8.98 17.78
CA ALA A 618 13.57 8.59 19.18
C ALA A 618 12.34 9.18 19.83
N GLY A 619 11.81 8.49 20.83
CA GLY A 619 10.67 8.99 21.55
C GLY A 619 10.31 8.19 22.78
N TYR A 620 9.23 8.65 23.40
CA TYR A 620 8.66 8.07 24.58
C TYR A 620 7.20 7.70 24.32
N GLY A 621 6.88 6.43 24.57
CA GLY A 621 5.55 5.87 24.51
C GLY A 621 5.00 5.53 25.90
N PHE A 622 3.70 5.39 25.97
CA PHE A 622 3.07 4.56 26.99
C PHE A 622 2.03 3.68 26.32
N GLU A 623 1.85 2.50 26.85
CA GLU A 623 0.79 1.59 26.46
C GLU A 623 0.07 1.11 27.71
N LYS A 624 -1.26 1.04 27.64
CA LYS A 624 -2.09 0.53 28.71
C LYS A 624 -3.15 -0.39 28.12
N ILE A 625 -3.24 -1.57 28.70
CA ILE A 625 -4.15 -2.63 28.26
C ILE A 625 -5.05 -3.04 29.41
N TYR A 626 -6.24 -3.51 29.05
CA TYR A 626 -7.27 -3.91 29.98
C TYR A 626 -7.71 -5.35 29.67
N GLU A 627 -8.03 -6.13 30.69
CA GLU A 627 -8.41 -7.54 30.51
C GLU A 627 -9.67 -7.72 29.64
N ASP A 628 -10.57 -6.73 29.62
CA ASP A 628 -11.78 -6.72 28.79
C ASP A 628 -11.50 -6.61 27.28
N GLU A 629 -10.25 -6.35 26.89
CA GLU A 629 -9.80 -6.39 25.50
C GLU A 629 -9.39 -7.79 25.03
N PHE A 630 -9.10 -8.70 25.97
CA PHE A 630 -8.57 -10.05 25.68
C PHE A 630 -9.61 -11.14 25.95
N GLY A 631 -10.65 -10.84 26.73
CA GLY A 631 -11.73 -11.76 27.03
C GLY A 631 -12.82 -11.11 27.86
N PRO A 632 -13.78 -11.89 28.36
CA PRO A 632 -14.79 -11.40 29.28
C PRO A 632 -14.17 -10.82 30.56
N ALA A 633 -14.75 -9.74 31.08
CA ALA A 633 -14.29 -9.13 32.33
C ALA A 633 -14.44 -10.10 33.52
N ARG A 634 -13.54 -10.05 34.51
CA ARG A 634 -13.68 -10.91 35.69
C ARG A 634 -14.97 -10.65 36.46
N VAL A 635 -15.51 -11.69 37.07
CA VAL A 635 -16.61 -11.61 38.05
C VAL A 635 -16.12 -12.27 39.33
N PRO A 636 -15.95 -11.53 40.45
CA PRO A 636 -15.43 -12.10 41.69
C PRO A 636 -16.22 -13.34 42.13
N GLY A 637 -15.51 -14.44 42.39
CA GLY A 637 -16.12 -15.71 42.83
C GLY A 637 -16.78 -16.55 41.72
N GLU A 638 -17.03 -16.00 40.54
CA GLU A 638 -17.76 -16.68 39.45
C GLU A 638 -16.92 -16.90 38.20
N ARG A 639 -16.15 -15.88 37.78
CA ARG A 639 -15.38 -15.91 36.52
C ARG A 639 -13.99 -15.32 36.69
N ARG A 640 -12.96 -16.12 36.40
CA ARG A 640 -11.56 -15.65 36.32
C ARG A 640 -11.43 -14.61 35.20
N GLY A 641 -10.62 -13.58 35.44
CA GLY A 641 -10.29 -12.58 34.42
C GLY A 641 -9.33 -13.12 33.37
N ALA A 642 -9.24 -12.44 32.23
CA ALA A 642 -8.25 -12.79 31.21
C ALA A 642 -6.81 -12.63 31.73
N PHE A 643 -6.57 -11.70 32.67
CA PHE A 643 -5.24 -11.45 33.23
C PHE A 643 -5.02 -12.15 34.57
N PHE A 644 -3.81 -12.67 34.79
CA PHE A 644 -3.37 -13.08 36.12
C PHE A 644 -3.24 -11.84 37.02
N GLY A 645 -3.71 -11.87 38.27
CA GLY A 645 -3.61 -10.72 39.17
C GLY A 645 -4.44 -9.51 38.70
N GLU A 646 -3.83 -8.32 38.59
CA GLU A 646 -4.52 -7.05 38.29
C GLU A 646 -5.24 -7.04 36.91
N PRO A 647 -6.39 -6.34 36.77
CA PRO A 647 -7.19 -6.33 35.53
C PRO A 647 -6.63 -5.39 34.43
N GLN A 648 -5.50 -4.72 34.68
CA GLN A 648 -4.87 -3.80 33.75
C GLN A 648 -3.34 -3.92 33.79
N ARG A 649 -2.67 -3.59 32.69
CA ARG A 649 -1.21 -3.46 32.60
C ARG A 649 -0.84 -2.15 31.95
N ALA A 650 0.27 -1.57 32.37
CA ALA A 650 0.80 -0.34 31.79
C ALA A 650 2.32 -0.44 31.61
N ALA A 651 2.80 0.03 30.47
CA ALA A 651 4.20 0.11 30.14
C ALA A 651 4.56 1.52 29.66
N HIS A 652 5.67 2.04 30.15
CA HIS A 652 6.30 3.27 29.67
C HIS A 652 7.47 2.87 28.81
N GLN A 653 7.37 3.17 27.52
CA GLN A 653 8.27 2.70 26.49
C GLN A 653 9.22 3.82 26.10
N PHE A 654 10.51 3.55 26.08
CA PHE A 654 11.43 4.37 25.30
C PHE A 654 11.67 3.63 24.00
N PHE A 655 11.83 4.35 22.89
CA PHE A 655 12.19 3.71 21.63
C PHE A 655 13.19 4.55 20.86
N TRP A 656 14.02 3.86 20.10
CA TRP A 656 14.92 4.42 19.12
C TRP A 656 14.88 3.58 17.86
N VAL A 657 14.89 4.26 16.71
CA VAL A 657 14.91 3.65 15.40
C VAL A 657 15.91 4.40 14.52
N GLY A 658 16.66 3.65 13.71
CA GLY A 658 17.54 4.16 12.67
C GLY A 658 17.26 3.43 11.35
N ASN A 659 17.25 4.17 10.24
CA ASN A 659 17.19 3.59 8.91
C ASN A 659 18.24 4.26 8.01
N PHE A 660 18.96 3.45 7.25
CA PHE A 660 20.03 3.85 6.36
C PHE A 660 19.82 3.22 4.99
N ASN A 661 19.85 4.03 3.92
CA ASN A 661 19.81 3.54 2.55
C ASN A 661 21.00 4.11 1.77
N LYS A 662 21.59 3.28 0.91
CA LYS A 662 22.67 3.69 0.03
C LYS A 662 22.68 2.91 -1.28
N THR A 663 22.78 3.65 -2.37
CA THR A 663 23.15 3.09 -3.68
C THR A 663 24.65 3.24 -3.87
N PHE A 664 25.39 2.13 -3.82
CA PHE A 664 26.85 2.16 -3.95
C PHE A 664 27.29 2.38 -5.39
N ASN A 665 26.61 1.73 -6.32
CA ASN A 665 26.79 1.86 -7.77
C ASN A 665 25.55 1.31 -8.49
N LYS A 666 25.58 1.26 -9.84
CA LYS A 666 24.46 0.75 -10.65
C LYS A 666 24.10 -0.72 -10.40
N GLN A 667 25.01 -1.50 -9.81
CA GLN A 667 24.84 -2.93 -9.56
C GLN A 667 24.44 -3.23 -8.11
N ILE A 668 24.79 -2.39 -7.13
CA ILE A 668 24.59 -2.70 -5.71
C ILE A 668 23.95 -1.52 -4.99
N SER A 669 22.82 -1.79 -4.35
CA SER A 669 22.22 -0.92 -3.33
C SER A 669 21.87 -1.74 -2.09
N GLY A 670 21.81 -1.07 -0.95
CA GLY A 670 21.45 -1.73 0.30
C GLY A 670 20.74 -0.79 1.26
N TYR A 671 20.00 -1.40 2.17
CA TYR A 671 19.35 -0.71 3.26
C TYR A 671 19.54 -1.46 4.57
N MET A 672 19.43 -0.72 5.66
CA MET A 672 19.48 -1.25 7.01
C MET A 672 18.50 -0.48 7.88
N PHE A 673 17.75 -1.19 8.71
CA PHE A 673 16.86 -0.69 9.74
C PHE A 673 17.25 -1.33 11.07
N ILE A 674 17.29 -0.53 12.12
CA ILE A 674 17.54 -0.97 13.50
C ILE A 674 16.52 -0.29 14.38
N GLY A 675 15.80 -1.07 15.18
CA GLY A 675 14.79 -0.60 16.12
C GLY A 675 14.99 -1.22 17.50
N SER A 676 14.76 -0.44 18.54
CA SER A 676 14.77 -0.92 19.92
C SER A 676 13.64 -0.26 20.69
N ILE A 677 12.83 -1.06 21.38
CA ILE A 677 11.77 -0.61 22.26
C ILE A 677 12.00 -1.21 23.65
N TRP A 678 12.29 -0.35 24.62
CA TRP A 678 12.41 -0.76 26.02
C TRP A 678 11.04 -0.75 26.68
N ASN A 679 10.75 -1.77 27.49
CA ASN A 679 9.43 -2.04 28.08
C ASN A 679 8.30 -2.24 27.04
N ALA A 680 8.61 -2.81 25.87
CA ALA A 680 7.59 -3.35 24.98
C ALA A 680 6.73 -4.37 25.75
N LEU A 681 5.42 -4.43 25.49
CA LEU A 681 4.56 -5.41 26.15
C LEU A 681 4.65 -6.75 25.42
N ASP A 682 5.08 -7.79 26.13
CA ASP A 682 4.74 -9.17 25.81
C ASP A 682 3.32 -9.43 26.31
N PHE A 683 2.42 -9.88 25.44
CA PHE A 683 1.03 -10.20 25.82
C PHE A 683 0.88 -11.58 26.44
N ASP A 684 1.99 -12.34 26.55
CA ASP A 684 2.01 -13.69 27.14
C ASP A 684 1.16 -14.69 26.36
N PHE A 685 1.09 -14.51 25.03
CA PHE A 685 0.45 -15.45 24.11
C PHE A 685 1.34 -16.65 23.77
N GLY A 686 2.65 -16.54 24.03
CA GLY A 686 3.66 -17.32 23.35
C GLY A 686 3.79 -16.93 21.87
N ALA A 687 4.73 -17.53 21.16
CA ALA A 687 4.96 -17.34 19.75
C ALA A 687 5.19 -18.69 19.06
N GLY A 688 4.07 -19.41 18.91
CA GLY A 688 4.09 -20.74 18.33
C GLY A 688 4.69 -21.79 19.29
N PRO A 689 5.06 -22.96 18.76
CA PRO A 689 5.40 -24.14 19.55
C PRO A 689 6.85 -24.14 20.05
N VAL A 690 7.71 -23.26 19.51
CA VAL A 690 9.11 -23.13 19.94
C VAL A 690 9.23 -22.19 21.14
N PHE A 691 8.42 -21.12 21.16
CA PHE A 691 8.40 -20.15 22.24
C PHE A 691 7.04 -20.19 22.93
N GLY A 692 6.96 -20.97 24.01
CA GLY A 692 5.78 -21.01 24.87
C GLY A 692 5.59 -19.70 25.65
N ARG A 693 4.61 -19.69 26.54
CA ARG A 693 4.45 -18.60 27.51
C ARG A 693 5.65 -18.56 28.44
N VAL A 694 6.09 -17.36 28.79
CA VAL A 694 7.32 -17.14 29.59
C VAL A 694 7.08 -16.17 30.75
N SER A 695 5.82 -15.92 31.09
CA SER A 695 5.46 -15.16 32.29
C SER A 695 5.78 -15.94 33.57
N PRO A 696 6.16 -15.26 34.67
CA PRO A 696 6.50 -15.93 35.93
C PRO A 696 5.40 -16.88 36.46
N PRO A 697 4.10 -16.53 36.45
CA PRO A 697 3.05 -17.46 36.88
C PRO A 697 2.98 -18.72 36.01
N TYR A 698 3.17 -18.59 34.70
CA TYR A 698 3.14 -19.74 33.80
C TYR A 698 4.37 -20.64 33.97
N LEU A 699 5.56 -20.06 34.17
CA LEU A 699 6.77 -20.83 34.44
C LEU A 699 6.65 -21.61 35.76
N GLN A 700 6.09 -20.98 36.80
CA GLN A 700 5.81 -21.67 38.07
C GLN A 700 4.80 -22.82 37.89
N PHE A 701 3.75 -22.60 37.10
CA PHE A 701 2.81 -23.66 36.75
C PHE A 701 3.51 -24.82 36.02
N LEU A 702 4.40 -24.54 35.07
CA LEU A 702 5.17 -25.58 34.38
C LEU A 702 6.06 -26.37 35.34
N ASP A 703 6.78 -25.69 36.23
CA ASP A 703 7.65 -26.36 37.21
C ASP A 703 6.83 -27.33 38.09
N LEU A 704 5.67 -26.89 38.59
CA LEU A 704 4.77 -27.74 39.37
C LEU A 704 4.16 -28.87 38.53
N TYR A 705 3.77 -28.59 37.29
CA TYR A 705 3.16 -29.59 36.40
C TYR A 705 4.11 -30.72 36.06
N PHE A 706 5.40 -30.43 35.86
CA PHE A 706 6.40 -31.45 35.59
C PHE A 706 6.89 -32.17 36.85
N GLU A 707 6.73 -31.58 38.02
CA GLU A 707 6.98 -32.25 39.31
C GLU A 707 5.84 -33.21 39.66
N ASP A 708 4.60 -32.71 39.68
CA ASP A 708 3.37 -33.48 39.91
C ASP A 708 2.15 -32.79 39.26
N PRO A 709 1.65 -33.32 38.11
CA PRO A 709 0.50 -32.77 37.40
C PRO A 709 -0.75 -32.58 38.25
N ASP A 710 -0.96 -33.43 39.26
CA ASP A 710 -2.16 -33.40 40.10
C ASP A 710 -2.14 -32.21 41.08
N THR A 711 -0.96 -31.64 41.35
CA THR A 711 -0.77 -30.53 42.30
C THR A 711 -0.61 -29.17 41.62
N ALA A 712 -0.36 -29.15 40.31
CA ALA A 712 -0.07 -27.93 39.55
C ALA A 712 -1.26 -26.97 39.41
N GLY A 713 -2.48 -27.47 39.59
CA GLY A 713 -3.72 -26.71 39.44
C GLY A 713 -4.02 -26.33 38.00
N ASP A 714 -4.84 -25.31 37.80
CA ASP A 714 -5.21 -24.85 36.46
C ASP A 714 -4.12 -23.97 35.84
N ILE A 715 -4.06 -23.97 34.50
CA ILE A 715 -3.19 -23.04 33.77
C ILE A 715 -3.53 -21.60 34.15
N PRO A 716 -2.54 -20.79 34.57
CA PRO A 716 -2.79 -19.41 34.96
C PRO A 716 -3.27 -18.59 33.75
N PRO A 717 -4.17 -17.60 33.95
CA PRO A 717 -4.52 -16.64 32.90
C PRO A 717 -3.28 -15.91 32.36
N ILE A 718 -3.40 -15.24 31.20
CA ILE A 718 -2.25 -14.54 30.59
C ILE A 718 -1.71 -13.45 31.52
N ASP A 719 -0.40 -13.26 31.54
CA ASP A 719 0.25 -12.23 32.33
C ASP A 719 1.13 -11.31 31.46
N PRO A 720 0.51 -10.31 30.79
CA PRO A 720 1.25 -9.40 29.97
C PRO A 720 2.29 -8.64 30.78
N GLY A 721 3.53 -8.67 30.31
CA GLY A 721 4.69 -8.13 31.00
C GLY A 721 5.54 -7.22 30.12
N LYS A 722 6.46 -6.51 30.74
CA LYS A 722 7.39 -5.61 30.03
C LYS A 722 8.60 -6.41 29.56
N GLY A 723 9.10 -6.09 28.38
CA GLY A 723 10.30 -6.65 27.81
C GLY A 723 11.10 -5.64 26.99
N HIS A 724 12.25 -6.07 26.52
CA HIS A 724 13.06 -5.35 25.54
C HIS A 724 12.84 -5.97 24.16
N GLN A 725 12.28 -5.18 23.24
CA GLN A 725 12.12 -5.56 21.84
C GLN A 725 13.30 -5.01 21.03
N PHE A 726 13.89 -5.86 20.20
CA PHE A 726 14.91 -5.51 19.25
C PHE A 726 14.50 -5.99 17.86
N ASP A 727 14.50 -5.05 16.90
CA ASP A 727 14.17 -5.29 15.51
C ASP A 727 15.37 -4.88 14.64
N PHE A 728 15.72 -5.72 13.68
CA PHE A 728 16.78 -5.45 12.71
C PHE A 728 16.32 -5.92 11.34
N GLU A 729 16.51 -5.10 10.33
CA GLU A 729 16.27 -5.49 8.94
C GLU A 729 17.44 -5.01 8.10
N ALA A 730 17.95 -5.86 7.22
CA ALA A 730 18.95 -5.48 6.25
C ALA A 730 18.65 -6.14 4.92
N GLY A 731 18.78 -5.37 3.84
CA GLY A 731 18.59 -5.88 2.51
C GLY A 731 19.64 -5.38 1.54
N VAL A 732 19.97 -6.22 0.57
CA VAL A 732 20.89 -5.91 -0.52
C VAL A 732 20.22 -6.26 -1.84
N ASN A 733 20.20 -5.30 -2.76
CA ASN A 733 19.83 -5.52 -4.15
C ASN A 733 21.11 -5.58 -4.97
N TYR A 734 21.28 -6.67 -5.71
CA TYR A 734 22.42 -6.93 -6.57
C TYR A 734 21.97 -7.21 -8.00
N LYS A 735 22.54 -6.45 -8.95
CA LYS A 735 22.33 -6.57 -10.40
C LYS A 735 23.67 -6.92 -11.06
N PRO A 736 24.11 -8.20 -11.05
CA PRO A 736 25.40 -8.61 -11.64
C PRO A 736 25.48 -8.31 -13.13
N VAL A 737 24.36 -8.49 -13.85
CA VAL A 737 24.16 -8.17 -15.25
C VAL A 737 22.77 -7.55 -15.40
N ASP A 738 22.55 -6.75 -16.45
CA ASP A 738 21.30 -6.01 -16.66
C ASP A 738 19.99 -6.84 -16.56
N PRO A 739 19.90 -8.08 -17.08
CA PRO A 739 18.68 -8.88 -16.97
C PRO A 739 18.49 -9.61 -15.63
N LEU A 740 19.51 -9.67 -14.75
CA LEU A 740 19.45 -10.43 -13.51
C LEU A 740 19.36 -9.51 -12.30
N GLN A 741 18.28 -9.62 -11.53
CA GLN A 741 18.08 -8.90 -10.28
C GLN A 741 17.98 -9.88 -9.12
N ILE A 742 18.82 -9.69 -8.11
CA ILE A 742 18.84 -10.50 -6.89
C ILE A 742 18.60 -9.59 -5.70
N SER A 743 17.59 -9.87 -4.90
CA SER A 743 17.32 -9.20 -3.64
C SER A 743 17.47 -10.21 -2.51
N PHE A 744 18.33 -9.91 -1.55
CA PHE A 744 18.43 -10.65 -0.31
C PHE A 744 17.98 -9.75 0.83
N ASN A 745 17.02 -10.20 1.63
CA ASN A 745 16.52 -9.50 2.81
C ASN A 745 16.65 -10.42 4.02
N TYR A 746 17.07 -9.82 5.13
CA TYR A 746 17.15 -10.46 6.44
C TYR A 746 16.39 -9.61 7.45
N THR A 747 15.46 -10.23 8.16
CA THR A 747 14.68 -9.59 9.23
C THR A 747 14.89 -10.37 10.52
N LYS A 748 15.27 -9.69 11.60
CA LYS A 748 15.31 -10.22 12.96
C LYS A 748 14.33 -9.44 13.82
N SER A 749 13.55 -10.15 14.62
CA SER A 749 12.72 -9.55 15.65
C SER A 749 12.78 -10.42 16.90
N LYS A 750 13.07 -9.79 18.03
CA LYS A 750 13.26 -10.48 19.32
C LYS A 750 12.59 -9.68 20.43
N LEU A 751 11.90 -10.36 21.33
CA LEU A 751 11.35 -9.78 22.55
C LEU A 751 11.78 -10.60 23.76
N THR A 752 12.53 -9.99 24.67
CA THR A 752 12.98 -10.62 25.92
C THR A 752 12.27 -9.98 27.10
N ARG A 753 11.61 -10.76 27.95
CA ARG A 753 10.91 -10.24 29.14
C ARG A 753 11.89 -9.75 30.20
N ASN A 754 11.54 -8.66 30.87
CA ASN A 754 12.38 -8.06 31.92
C ASN A 754 12.32 -8.84 33.24
N ASP A 755 11.19 -9.51 33.53
CA ASP A 755 10.93 -10.19 34.81
C ASP A 755 11.46 -11.63 34.82
N SER A 756 11.26 -12.39 33.76
CA SER A 756 11.75 -13.76 33.64
C SER A 756 13.12 -13.87 32.95
N ASN A 757 13.59 -12.81 32.28
CA ASN A 757 14.80 -12.83 31.45
C ASN A 757 14.79 -13.98 30.43
N ARG A 758 13.61 -14.30 29.90
CA ARG A 758 13.36 -15.30 28.87
C ARG A 758 12.87 -14.61 27.60
N ASP A 759 13.21 -15.18 26.46
CA ASP A 759 12.72 -14.71 25.17
C ASP A 759 11.26 -15.13 24.99
N ALA A 760 10.36 -14.15 24.88
CA ALA A 760 8.98 -14.39 24.47
C ALA A 760 8.92 -14.83 23.00
N TYR A 761 9.85 -14.33 22.18
CA TYR A 761 10.16 -14.87 20.86
C TYR A 761 11.52 -14.37 20.35
N ASP A 762 12.15 -15.14 19.45
CA ASP A 762 13.28 -14.71 18.62
C ASP A 762 13.09 -15.29 17.21
N THR A 763 12.82 -14.43 16.24
CA THR A 763 12.62 -14.80 14.84
C THR A 763 13.69 -14.19 13.93
N ASN A 764 14.09 -14.97 12.94
CA ASN A 764 14.95 -14.60 11.84
C ASN A 764 14.25 -15.04 10.56
N ILE A 765 14.00 -14.11 9.66
CA ILE A 765 13.42 -14.34 8.35
C ILE A 765 14.50 -14.04 7.31
N PHE A 766 14.79 -15.03 6.47
CA PHE A 766 15.68 -14.89 5.34
C PHE A 766 14.84 -14.98 4.07
N SER A 767 14.91 -13.96 3.23
CA SER A 767 14.18 -13.91 1.96
C SER A 767 15.15 -13.63 0.82
N LEU A 768 15.22 -14.56 -0.12
CA LEU A 768 15.95 -14.42 -1.38
C LEU A 768 14.94 -14.34 -2.51
N ARG A 769 15.07 -13.32 -3.37
CA ARG A 769 14.34 -13.20 -4.63
C ARG A 769 15.33 -13.02 -5.76
N SER A 770 15.26 -13.86 -6.77
CA SER A 770 16.04 -13.74 -8.00
C SER A 770 15.09 -13.67 -9.18
N THR A 771 15.23 -12.67 -10.04
CA THR A 771 14.46 -12.54 -11.28
C THR A 771 15.43 -12.38 -12.44
N TYR A 772 15.32 -13.26 -13.44
CA TYR A 772 16.02 -13.17 -14.70
C TYR A 772 15.04 -12.79 -15.81
N GLN A 773 15.29 -11.67 -16.47
CA GLN A 773 14.46 -11.13 -17.54
C GLN A 773 15.08 -11.49 -18.90
N PHE A 774 14.51 -12.48 -19.60
CA PHE A 774 15.02 -12.91 -20.91
C PHE A 774 14.71 -11.90 -22.01
N THR A 775 13.50 -11.34 -21.96
CA THR A 775 13.02 -10.27 -22.84
C THR A 775 12.06 -9.41 -22.02
N ARG A 776 11.57 -8.28 -22.54
CA ARG A 776 10.55 -7.48 -21.84
C ARG A 776 9.24 -8.25 -21.50
N PHE A 777 9.01 -9.41 -22.11
CA PHE A 777 7.80 -10.22 -21.91
C PHE A 777 8.05 -11.55 -21.20
N ILE A 778 9.27 -12.09 -21.28
CA ILE A 778 9.61 -13.42 -20.75
C ILE A 778 10.54 -13.28 -19.57
N PHE A 779 10.18 -13.90 -18.45
CA PHE A 779 11.01 -13.92 -17.24
C PHE A 779 10.95 -15.27 -16.53
N SER A 780 11.96 -15.52 -15.70
CA SER A 780 11.91 -16.54 -14.66
C SER A 780 12.24 -15.92 -13.32
N ARG A 781 11.53 -16.35 -12.29
CA ARG A 781 11.72 -15.91 -10.91
C ARG A 781 11.88 -17.12 -10.00
N VAL A 782 12.81 -16.99 -9.08
CA VAL A 782 12.98 -17.89 -7.95
C VAL A 782 12.83 -17.08 -6.67
N ARG A 783 12.08 -17.60 -5.72
CA ARG A 783 11.95 -17.04 -4.38
C ARG A 783 12.17 -18.13 -3.35
N TRP A 784 12.92 -17.80 -2.31
CA TRP A 784 13.14 -18.68 -1.18
C TRP A 784 12.96 -17.87 0.10
N ASP A 785 12.11 -18.35 1.00
CA ASP A 785 11.89 -17.75 2.32
C ASP A 785 12.13 -18.80 3.39
N TYR A 786 12.80 -18.42 4.47
CA TYR A 786 12.94 -19.25 5.67
C TYR A 786 12.67 -18.43 6.92
N ASP A 787 11.71 -18.86 7.73
CA ASP A 787 11.36 -18.26 9.01
C ASP A 787 11.71 -19.22 10.16
N THR A 788 12.58 -18.78 11.07
CA THR A 788 13.00 -19.61 12.21
C THR A 788 11.93 -19.79 13.28
N LEU A 789 10.94 -18.90 13.35
CA LEU A 789 9.86 -18.97 14.34
C LEU A 789 8.88 -20.09 14.00
N SER A 790 8.36 -20.07 12.79
CA SER A 790 7.50 -21.15 12.27
C SER A 790 8.30 -22.38 11.81
N ARG A 791 9.63 -22.29 11.77
CA ARG A 791 10.54 -23.35 11.26
C ARG A 791 10.15 -23.78 9.84
N ARG A 792 9.67 -22.82 9.04
CA ARG A 792 9.10 -23.05 7.72
C ARG A 792 10.01 -22.51 6.64
N ALA A 793 10.35 -23.37 5.67
CA ALA A 793 10.98 -22.99 4.42
C ALA A 793 9.93 -23.00 3.30
N ALA A 794 9.99 -22.01 2.41
CA ALA A 794 9.14 -21.93 1.24
C ALA A 794 9.99 -21.66 0.00
N GLY A 795 9.84 -22.50 -1.02
CA GLY A 795 10.47 -22.32 -2.33
C GLY A 795 9.41 -22.06 -3.39
N GLN A 796 9.63 -21.07 -4.24
CA GLN A 796 8.74 -20.74 -5.34
C GLN A 796 9.55 -20.54 -6.62
N MET A 797 9.08 -21.13 -7.70
CA MET A 797 9.61 -20.91 -9.04
C MET A 797 8.47 -20.50 -9.95
N LEU A 798 8.71 -19.48 -10.76
CA LEU A 798 7.73 -18.96 -11.69
C LEU A 798 8.39 -18.65 -13.01
N PHE A 799 7.88 -19.24 -14.08
CA PHE A 799 8.13 -18.79 -15.44
C PHE A 799 6.91 -18.00 -15.91
N GLY A 800 7.14 -16.86 -16.55
CA GLY A 800 6.06 -16.00 -17.04
C GLY A 800 6.33 -15.46 -18.43
N TRP A 801 5.28 -15.44 -19.26
CA TRP A 801 5.22 -14.75 -20.54
C TRP A 801 4.01 -13.80 -20.57
N ASN A 802 4.28 -12.50 -20.54
CA ASN A 802 3.26 -11.44 -20.44
C ASN A 802 3.46 -10.39 -21.55
N PRO A 803 2.99 -10.63 -22.78
CA PRO A 803 3.15 -9.70 -23.90
C PRO A 803 2.34 -8.42 -23.74
N ASN A 804 1.16 -8.49 -23.10
CA ASN A 804 0.29 -7.35 -22.86
C ASN A 804 -0.66 -7.63 -21.68
N PRO A 805 -1.24 -6.59 -21.06
CA PRO A 805 -2.27 -6.75 -20.03
C PRO A 805 -3.44 -7.61 -20.55
N GLY A 806 -3.82 -8.64 -19.79
CA GLY A 806 -4.88 -9.59 -20.15
C GLY A 806 -4.41 -10.84 -20.92
N THR A 807 -3.26 -10.81 -21.58
CA THR A 807 -2.64 -12.01 -22.19
C THR A 807 -1.43 -12.45 -21.38
N ALA A 808 -1.51 -13.62 -20.76
CA ALA A 808 -0.45 -14.11 -19.90
C ALA A 808 -0.38 -15.63 -19.93
N PHE A 809 0.84 -16.16 -19.79
CA PHE A 809 1.10 -17.57 -19.56
C PHE A 809 2.07 -17.72 -18.40
N TYR A 810 1.69 -18.54 -17.42
CA TYR A 810 2.50 -18.82 -16.26
C TYR A 810 2.63 -20.31 -16.04
N VAL A 811 3.84 -20.71 -15.64
CA VAL A 811 4.12 -22.03 -15.07
C VAL A 811 4.76 -21.80 -13.72
N GLY A 812 4.09 -22.28 -12.68
CA GLY A 812 4.52 -22.06 -11.31
C GLY A 812 4.66 -23.34 -10.52
N TYR A 813 5.62 -23.34 -9.61
CA TYR A 813 5.86 -24.38 -8.64
C TYR A 813 6.07 -23.75 -7.27
N ASN A 814 5.22 -24.10 -6.31
CA ASN A 814 5.31 -23.66 -4.93
C ASN A 814 5.50 -24.89 -4.05
N ASP A 815 6.41 -24.81 -3.09
CA ASP A 815 6.69 -25.89 -2.16
C ASP A 815 6.95 -25.31 -0.77
N THR A 816 6.42 -25.96 0.25
CA THR A 816 6.61 -25.53 1.63
C THR A 816 6.98 -26.70 2.50
N PHE A 817 7.95 -26.48 3.38
CA PHE A 817 8.57 -27.49 4.23
C PHE A 817 8.63 -27.01 5.67
N THR A 818 8.48 -27.94 6.60
CA THR A 818 8.89 -27.77 8.00
C THR A 818 10.30 -28.33 8.15
N TYR A 819 11.16 -27.65 8.91
CA TYR A 819 12.49 -28.16 9.25
C TYR A 819 12.76 -28.03 10.74
N ASN A 820 12.91 -29.16 11.45
CA ASN A 820 13.11 -29.20 12.89
C ASN A 820 12.06 -28.36 13.63
N GLY A 821 10.80 -28.53 13.24
CA GLY A 821 9.72 -27.62 13.57
C GLY A 821 8.43 -28.35 13.86
N PHE A 822 7.44 -27.62 14.34
CA PHE A 822 6.14 -28.19 14.65
C PHE A 822 5.19 -28.06 13.46
N SER A 823 4.50 -29.13 13.13
CA SER A 823 3.41 -29.11 12.16
C SER A 823 2.14 -28.59 12.85
N PRO A 824 1.62 -27.39 12.48
CA PRO A 824 0.39 -26.87 13.05
C PRO A 824 -0.83 -27.71 12.66
N LEU A 825 -0.70 -28.51 11.60
CA LEU A 825 -1.74 -29.39 11.14
C LEU A 825 -1.86 -30.61 12.07
N THR A 826 -0.77 -31.35 12.27
CA THR A 826 -0.77 -32.61 13.01
C THR A 826 -0.52 -32.45 14.51
N GLY A 827 -0.06 -31.29 14.95
CA GLY A 827 0.26 -31.05 16.35
C GLY A 827 1.56 -31.74 16.79
N GLN A 828 2.46 -32.08 15.87
CA GLN A 828 3.68 -32.84 16.16
C GLN A 828 4.96 -32.09 15.82
N PHE A 829 6.04 -32.39 16.54
CA PHE A 829 7.39 -31.97 16.18
C PHE A 829 7.99 -32.87 15.10
N GLU A 830 8.51 -32.24 14.04
CA GLU A 830 9.07 -32.87 12.85
C GLU A 830 10.59 -32.64 12.83
N PRO A 831 11.43 -33.65 13.15
CA PRO A 831 12.87 -33.51 13.36
C PRO A 831 13.71 -33.51 12.08
N ARG A 832 13.07 -33.41 10.90
CA ARG A 832 13.73 -33.44 9.58
C ARG A 832 13.03 -32.46 8.63
N PHE A 833 13.54 -32.36 7.42
CA PHE A 833 12.83 -31.68 6.33
C PHE A 833 11.60 -32.49 5.94
N GLU A 834 10.45 -31.94 6.24
CA GLU A 834 9.15 -32.56 6.01
C GLU A 834 8.31 -31.66 5.13
N ARG A 835 7.83 -32.19 4.00
CA ARG A 835 7.05 -31.39 3.04
C ARG A 835 5.63 -31.18 3.56
N ASN A 836 5.21 -29.93 3.70
CA ASN A 836 3.86 -29.55 4.13
C ASN A 836 2.89 -29.49 2.97
N SER A 837 3.28 -28.82 1.90
CA SER A 837 2.47 -28.71 0.69
C SER A 837 3.33 -28.42 -0.53
N ARG A 838 2.85 -28.87 -1.69
CA ARG A 838 3.36 -28.47 -2.99
C ARG A 838 2.19 -28.16 -3.92
N THR A 839 2.38 -27.18 -4.77
CA THR A 839 1.43 -26.83 -5.83
C THR A 839 2.20 -26.62 -7.11
N PHE A 840 1.87 -27.40 -8.13
CA PHE A 840 2.26 -27.10 -9.50
C PHE A 840 1.05 -26.53 -10.22
N PHE A 841 1.24 -25.45 -10.98
CA PHE A 841 0.16 -24.87 -11.76
C PHE A 841 0.63 -24.37 -13.12
N ILE A 842 -0.26 -24.47 -14.10
CA ILE A 842 -0.16 -23.84 -15.40
C ILE A 842 -1.37 -22.94 -15.54
N ARG A 843 -1.13 -21.69 -15.92
CA ARG A 843 -2.18 -20.71 -16.11
C ARG A 843 -2.01 -20.03 -17.45
N ALA A 844 -3.12 -19.87 -18.17
CA ALA A 844 -3.16 -19.15 -19.42
C ALA A 844 -4.37 -18.22 -19.44
N SER A 845 -4.16 -16.99 -19.93
CA SER A 845 -5.22 -16.05 -20.28
C SER A 845 -4.90 -15.39 -21.61
N TYR A 846 -5.93 -15.02 -22.35
CA TYR A 846 -5.77 -14.35 -23.64
C TYR A 846 -6.76 -13.21 -23.78
N LEU A 847 -6.28 -12.02 -24.16
CA LEU A 847 -7.14 -10.86 -24.37
C LEU A 847 -7.74 -10.89 -25.78
N PHE A 848 -9.06 -11.02 -25.86
CA PHE A 848 -9.84 -10.67 -27.04
C PHE A 848 -10.35 -9.24 -26.89
N ARG A 849 -9.99 -8.36 -27.84
CA ARG A 849 -10.43 -6.96 -27.83
C ARG A 849 -11.08 -6.60 -29.15
N LYS A 850 -12.24 -5.92 -29.09
CA LYS A 850 -12.91 -5.32 -30.24
C LYS A 850 -13.27 -3.86 -29.94
N SER A 851 -12.89 -2.97 -30.85
CA SER A 851 -13.33 -1.56 -30.86
C SER A 851 -14.56 -1.41 -31.76
N PHE A 852 -15.46 -0.49 -31.40
CA PHE A 852 -16.66 -0.11 -32.16
C PHE A 852 -16.74 1.40 -32.33
#